data_AF-A0ABD3RDW8-F1
#
_entry.id   AF-A0ABD3RDW8-F1
#
_cell.length_a   1.000
_cell.length_b   1.000
_cell.length_c   1.000
_cell.angle_alpha   90.00
_cell.angle_beta   90.00
_cell.angle_gamma   90.00
#
_symmetry.space_group_name_H-M   'P 1'
#
loop_
_entity.id
_entity.type
_entity.pdbx_description
1 polymer ?
#
loop_
_entity_poly.entity_id
_entity_poly.type
_entity_poly.pdbx_seq_one_letter_code
_entity_poly.pdbx_strand_id
1 'polypeptide(L)'
;MAASNSYSSSPNPLGNGVGPTRRSTGKARATLQGHDARHRANRLLSLINQFQPIFLTFTWASAYAIVSDATGEPEENTPRQRYCDPAIAAISAWLALVTSLEINDFRYHLKLAYGQKATETGSFRNFGKMSITGKTEETSPSSQRQRRASNYLIENVFLSDNHYVASLVAIRLGFWDAIVDATILYSFTYAAVISFTWSNVESNFLLVIMGVSYIVSAIVLALIGWKLPIWLGFYRKSNLNFLKDTSTFAPQAAIDHAFEGTSLTSFRYQVRLGVGKHTNKFVLVLLPFYINLKVYSFIVSLLVGLVSGCLYQHTVFWLRQRFTKRHRERVLAIGASAVLLFISSAVFTIGIGFIDTVWRWNFYLDLWKISLISFFCWLTFCLFFLCIYYFEQELFSQAEVGNNWQEEIVAEFEKEDKISTTEENILVENNAHPGGEKDFSEGFPRMELEEPSTKAPDRRAVFSKDSMESYIYETVYFDRMTLTGDSLTKARLARESTTDRDKSSKEIYDEIAEGDERNLCIKWHHRLLRSLPFLPIWHIFIRQHAKIWSCCRKDSVFYTQPCYRKIWHVFVNTFRICIYLLAIFVTVIGCGSAVQTKTALAKLPESFKISYEKQNVGPVCAFDTKFGNIREFASKDEAHLANFTIAHCGPCAACSTWNDLQVQYSTRHDLALLGRKCAQKTILGGVEAAFDCTENTIGFKGECARCWVDSFLCSKKYCSFIFLQSAITNRIGNFKVNPKSVTSAMCSEANCEAGNPGDFVRCSGSNRRKMNIKSDIERPRAELCQIVDVEKSVQRTAEGIVYVNDWGSFFGLK
;
A
#
# COMPACT_ATOMS: atom_id res chain seq x y z
N MET A 1 30.96 51.62 5.14
CA MET A 1 31.11 51.96 3.71
C MET A 1 30.22 51.01 2.93
N ALA A 2 29.22 51.37 2.14
CA ALA A 2 28.55 52.63 1.81
C ALA A 2 27.14 52.23 1.31
N ALA A 3 26.09 52.93 1.77
CA ALA A 3 25.15 53.74 0.96
C ALA A 3 24.22 52.91 0.02
N SER A 4 22.92 52.76 0.31
CA SER A 4 21.82 53.76 0.27
C SER A 4 21.52 54.30 -1.13
N ASN A 5 20.25 54.16 -1.55
CA ASN A 5 19.41 55.13 -2.28
C ASN A 5 18.36 54.38 -3.14
N SER A 6 17.12 54.83 -3.40
CA SER A 6 16.24 55.88 -2.90
C SER A 6 15.10 55.99 -3.93
N TYR A 7 13.84 56.13 -3.49
CA TYR A 7 12.74 56.86 -4.14
C TYR A 7 12.12 56.38 -5.48
N SER A 8 10.78 56.25 -5.51
CA SER A 8 9.89 57.24 -6.17
C SER A 8 8.41 56.93 -5.92
N SER A 9 7.59 57.96 -6.10
CA SER A 9 6.31 58.23 -5.45
C SER A 9 5.16 58.46 -6.45
N SER A 10 3.93 58.16 -5.99
CA SER A 10 2.64 58.80 -6.36
C SER A 10 2.03 58.50 -7.75
N PRO A 11 0.72 58.79 -8.03
CA PRO A 11 -0.31 59.40 -7.15
C PRO A 11 -1.72 58.76 -7.17
N ASN A 12 -2.54 59.20 -6.19
CA ASN A 12 -4.01 59.14 -6.18
C ASN A 12 -4.63 60.10 -7.23
N PRO A 13 -5.94 59.93 -7.51
CA PRO A 13 -6.80 61.12 -7.62
C PRO A 13 -8.06 61.05 -6.73
N LEU A 14 -8.36 62.21 -6.17
CA LEU A 14 -9.60 62.63 -5.51
C LEU A 14 -10.72 62.88 -6.53
N GLY A 15 -11.97 62.71 -6.09
CA GLY A 15 -13.16 63.21 -6.80
C GLY A 15 -14.37 63.29 -5.86
N ASN A 16 -14.68 64.50 -5.41
CA ASN A 16 -15.86 64.89 -4.63
C ASN A 16 -17.11 65.03 -5.52
N GLY A 17 -18.31 64.81 -4.96
CA GLY A 17 -19.59 65.17 -5.60
C GLY A 17 -20.80 65.00 -4.66
N VAL A 18 -21.61 66.05 -4.55
CA VAL A 18 -22.61 66.38 -3.51
C VAL A 18 -24.06 66.03 -3.94
N GLY A 19 -24.90 65.64 -2.97
CA GLY A 19 -26.27 66.18 -2.79
C GLY A 19 -27.47 65.45 -3.43
N PRO A 20 -28.72 65.68 -2.92
CA PRO A 20 -29.69 64.61 -2.66
C PRO A 20 -31.02 64.72 -3.45
N THR A 21 -31.74 63.59 -3.61
CA THR A 21 -33.19 63.61 -3.87
C THR A 21 -33.92 62.37 -3.36
N ARG A 22 -35.11 62.61 -2.82
CA ARG A 22 -36.04 61.70 -2.14
C ARG A 22 -37.25 61.46 -3.07
N ARG A 23 -37.58 60.21 -3.41
CA ARG A 23 -38.99 59.74 -3.62
C ARG A 23 -39.10 58.23 -3.86
N SER A 24 -40.19 57.70 -3.30
CA SER A 24 -40.91 56.43 -3.49
C SER A 24 -40.76 55.75 -4.87
N THR A 25 -40.82 54.43 -5.06
CA THR A 25 -41.89 53.46 -4.73
C THR A 25 -41.36 52.02 -4.90
N GLY A 26 -42.05 51.04 -4.30
CA GLY A 26 -41.63 49.64 -4.19
C GLY A 26 -41.53 48.79 -5.48
N LYS A 27 -41.20 47.51 -5.24
CA LYS A 27 -40.87 46.39 -6.17
C LYS A 27 -39.41 46.28 -6.60
N ALA A 28 -38.51 45.91 -5.69
CA ALA A 28 -37.24 45.26 -6.03
C ALA A 28 -36.64 44.52 -4.81
N ARG A 29 -37.15 43.34 -4.46
CA ARG A 29 -36.53 42.49 -3.41
C ARG A 29 -36.16 41.07 -3.86
N ALA A 30 -36.40 40.72 -5.13
CA ALA A 30 -36.03 39.41 -5.69
C ALA A 30 -34.64 39.40 -6.37
N THR A 31 -34.05 40.54 -6.70
CA THR A 31 -32.76 40.64 -7.43
C THR A 31 -31.53 40.82 -6.54
N LEU A 32 -31.69 41.23 -5.26
CA LEU A 32 -30.55 41.41 -4.34
C LEU A 32 -29.99 40.08 -3.79
N GLN A 33 -30.80 39.03 -3.68
CA GLN A 33 -30.35 37.71 -3.20
C GLN A 33 -29.48 36.97 -4.24
N GLY A 34 -29.69 37.22 -5.53
CA GLY A 34 -28.85 36.66 -6.59
C GLY A 34 -27.45 37.27 -6.63
N HIS A 35 -27.32 38.56 -6.30
CA HIS A 35 -26.05 39.29 -6.37
C HIS A 35 -25.07 38.88 -5.26
N ASP A 36 -25.58 38.58 -4.06
CA ASP A 36 -24.77 38.14 -2.92
C ASP A 36 -24.31 36.69 -3.07
N ALA A 37 -25.16 35.79 -3.59
CA ALA A 37 -24.75 34.43 -3.93
C ALA A 37 -23.67 34.39 -5.03
N ARG A 38 -23.76 35.28 -6.02
CA ARG A 38 -22.76 35.44 -7.09
C ARG A 38 -21.45 36.03 -6.55
N HIS A 39 -21.53 36.99 -5.63
CA HIS A 39 -20.35 37.58 -5.00
C HIS A 39 -19.63 36.58 -4.08
N ARG A 40 -20.36 35.71 -3.37
CA ARG A 40 -19.78 34.62 -2.55
C ARG A 40 -19.19 33.52 -3.42
N ALA A 41 -19.85 33.14 -4.52
CA ALA A 41 -19.33 32.20 -5.50
C ALA A 41 -18.02 32.73 -6.14
N ASN A 42 -17.95 34.02 -6.45
CA ASN A 42 -16.75 34.64 -7.03
C ASN A 42 -15.60 34.79 -6.01
N ARG A 43 -15.87 35.07 -4.73
CA ARG A 43 -14.83 35.03 -3.68
C ARG A 43 -14.30 33.62 -3.45
N LEU A 44 -15.17 32.60 -3.53
CA LEU A 44 -14.76 31.21 -3.38
C LEU A 44 -13.97 30.71 -4.59
N LEU A 45 -14.36 31.09 -5.82
CA LEU A 45 -13.59 30.84 -7.04
C LEU A 45 -12.22 31.56 -7.01
N SER A 46 -12.15 32.75 -6.41
CA SER A 46 -10.89 33.46 -6.18
C SER A 46 -9.97 32.71 -5.19
N LEU A 47 -10.52 32.13 -4.12
CA LEU A 47 -9.75 31.29 -3.19
C LEU A 47 -9.32 29.95 -3.85
N ILE A 48 -10.17 29.35 -4.67
CA ILE A 48 -9.83 28.13 -5.43
C ILE A 48 -8.73 28.41 -6.45
N ASN A 49 -8.82 29.52 -7.18
CA ASN A 49 -7.74 29.97 -8.08
C ASN A 49 -6.46 30.36 -7.32
N GLN A 50 -6.51 30.61 -6.00
CA GLN A 50 -5.32 30.79 -5.16
C GLN A 50 -4.71 29.46 -4.68
N PHE A 51 -5.51 28.42 -4.43
CA PHE A 51 -5.01 27.11 -3.96
C PHE A 51 -4.63 26.13 -5.07
N GLN A 52 -5.28 26.21 -6.25
CA GLN A 52 -4.94 25.40 -7.41
C GLN A 52 -3.46 25.56 -7.84
N PRO A 53 -2.87 26.78 -7.93
CA PRO A 53 -1.47 26.92 -8.22
C PRO A 53 -0.59 26.41 -7.07
N ILE A 54 -1.02 26.42 -5.81
CA ILE A 54 -0.22 25.86 -4.69
C ILE A 54 -0.15 24.33 -4.77
N PHE A 55 -1.27 23.66 -5.06
CA PHE A 55 -1.28 22.19 -5.16
C PHE A 55 -0.57 21.69 -6.42
N LEU A 56 -0.79 22.37 -7.57
CA LEU A 56 -0.03 22.10 -8.78
C LEU A 56 1.43 22.45 -8.56
N THR A 57 1.80 23.62 -8.04
CA THR A 57 3.23 23.92 -7.79
C THR A 57 3.86 23.02 -6.74
N PHE A 58 3.16 22.49 -5.73
CA PHE A 58 3.79 21.57 -4.78
C PHE A 58 4.04 20.19 -5.40
N THR A 59 3.08 19.65 -6.16
CA THR A 59 3.24 18.38 -6.88
C THR A 59 4.20 18.50 -8.06
N TRP A 60 4.12 19.60 -8.79
CA TRP A 60 4.99 19.93 -9.92
C TRP A 60 6.38 20.37 -9.47
N ALA A 61 6.57 21.08 -8.35
CA ALA A 61 7.89 21.36 -7.79
C ALA A 61 8.52 20.13 -7.15
N SER A 62 7.73 19.22 -6.58
CA SER A 62 8.26 17.91 -6.14
C SER A 62 8.69 17.09 -7.36
N ALA A 63 7.86 16.99 -8.40
CA ALA A 63 8.19 16.29 -9.64
C ALA A 63 9.33 16.97 -10.41
N TYR A 64 9.39 18.30 -10.44
CA TYR A 64 10.42 19.09 -11.10
C TYR A 64 11.74 19.08 -10.32
N ALA A 65 11.71 19.06 -8.99
CA ALA A 65 12.90 18.80 -8.17
C ALA A 65 13.42 17.38 -8.41
N ILE A 66 12.54 16.39 -8.59
CA ILE A 66 12.93 15.01 -8.96
C ILE A 66 13.52 14.96 -10.38
N VAL A 67 12.94 15.65 -11.35
CA VAL A 67 13.36 15.59 -12.76
C VAL A 67 14.57 16.48 -13.06
N SER A 68 14.64 17.69 -12.51
CA SER A 68 15.76 18.61 -12.76
C SER A 68 17.07 18.13 -12.14
N ASP A 69 17.01 17.39 -11.03
CA ASP A 69 18.17 16.77 -10.37
C ASP A 69 18.66 15.51 -11.11
N ALA A 70 17.81 14.89 -11.94
CA ALA A 70 18.18 13.76 -12.81
C ALA A 70 18.92 14.19 -14.10
N THR A 71 18.85 15.47 -14.47
CA THR A 71 19.46 16.01 -15.70
C THR A 71 20.75 16.79 -15.46
N GLY A 72 21.19 16.96 -14.20
CA GLY A 72 22.47 17.59 -13.89
C GLY A 72 23.63 16.72 -14.35
N GLU A 73 24.61 17.31 -15.04
CA GLU A 73 25.82 16.59 -15.47
C GLU A 73 26.49 15.88 -14.28
N PRO A 74 26.89 14.61 -14.43
CA PRO A 74 27.47 13.84 -13.35
C PRO A 74 28.83 14.43 -12.95
N GLU A 75 28.85 15.25 -11.90
CA GLU A 75 30.10 15.63 -11.24
C GLU A 75 30.76 14.35 -10.70
N GLU A 76 31.93 14.02 -11.26
CA GLU A 76 32.50 12.67 -11.34
C GLU A 76 32.83 12.00 -9.99
N ASN A 77 32.68 12.65 -8.82
CA ASN A 77 33.31 12.15 -7.61
C ASN A 77 32.49 12.02 -6.33
N THR A 78 31.17 12.17 -6.35
CA THR A 78 30.26 11.40 -5.47
C THR A 78 28.82 11.85 -5.72
N PRO A 79 27.93 10.97 -6.21
CA PRO A 79 26.51 11.30 -6.20
C PRO A 79 26.11 11.50 -4.74
N ARG A 80 25.82 12.75 -4.36
CA ARG A 80 25.14 13.08 -3.10
C ARG A 80 23.75 12.46 -3.18
N GLN A 81 23.66 11.20 -2.78
CA GLN A 81 22.43 10.43 -2.62
C GLN A 81 21.53 11.10 -1.57
N ARG A 82 20.82 12.16 -1.96
CA ARG A 82 19.69 12.74 -1.22
C ARG A 82 18.39 12.05 -1.65
N TYR A 83 18.32 10.73 -1.55
CA TYR A 83 17.11 10.01 -1.93
C TYR A 83 16.00 10.24 -0.90
N CYS A 84 14.95 10.93 -1.33
CA CYS A 84 13.66 11.03 -0.64
C CYS A 84 12.67 9.91 -1.05
N ASP A 85 13.09 8.91 -1.83
CA ASP A 85 12.16 8.15 -2.69
C ASP A 85 11.33 7.00 -2.07
N PRO A 86 11.76 6.24 -1.04
CA PRO A 86 10.91 5.19 -0.50
C PRO A 86 9.65 5.73 0.21
N ALA A 87 9.64 7.04 0.49
CA ALA A 87 8.48 7.72 1.04
C ALA A 87 7.25 7.57 0.13
N ILE A 88 7.38 7.46 -1.19
CA ILE A 88 6.23 7.46 -2.10
C ILE A 88 5.38 6.18 -1.98
N ALA A 89 5.99 5.00 -1.87
CA ALA A 89 5.23 3.77 -1.62
C ALA A 89 4.64 3.74 -0.22
N ALA A 90 5.37 4.24 0.78
CA ALA A 90 4.85 4.40 2.13
C ALA A 90 3.66 5.36 2.14
N ILE A 91 3.77 6.53 1.52
CA ILE A 91 2.70 7.53 1.38
C ILE A 91 1.52 6.94 0.61
N SER A 92 1.75 6.22 -0.48
CA SER A 92 0.70 5.57 -1.27
C SER A 92 -0.01 4.49 -0.46
N ALA A 93 0.73 3.71 0.35
CA ALA A 93 0.17 2.72 1.24
C ALA A 93 -0.60 3.36 2.40
N TRP A 94 -0.10 4.45 2.98
CA TRP A 94 -0.80 5.23 4.00
C TRP A 94 -2.06 5.88 3.45
N LEU A 95 -1.99 6.46 2.25
CA LEU A 95 -3.15 6.94 1.51
C LEU A 95 -4.13 5.79 1.33
N ALA A 96 -3.74 4.69 0.70
CA ALA A 96 -4.62 3.54 0.51
C ALA A 96 -5.23 3.03 1.83
N LEU A 97 -4.45 3.00 2.90
CA LEU A 97 -4.89 2.56 4.23
C LEU A 97 -5.92 3.52 4.81
N VAL A 98 -5.70 4.83 4.72
CA VAL A 98 -6.59 5.88 5.21
C VAL A 98 -7.80 6.06 4.30
N THR A 99 -7.69 5.82 3.00
CA THR A 99 -8.79 5.97 2.04
C THR A 99 -9.65 4.72 1.94
N SER A 100 -9.06 3.54 2.13
CA SER A 100 -9.78 2.26 2.10
C SER A 100 -10.50 1.95 3.40
N LEU A 101 -10.58 2.90 4.33
CA LEU A 101 -11.18 2.63 5.62
C LEU A 101 -12.65 2.31 5.45
N GLU A 102 -12.92 1.06 5.83
CA GLU A 102 -14.19 0.46 6.15
C GLU A 102 -15.11 1.38 6.98
N ILE A 103 -14.67 2.51 7.54
CA ILE A 103 -15.53 3.47 8.26
C ILE A 103 -16.79 3.82 7.45
N ASN A 104 -16.64 4.09 6.15
CA ASN A 104 -17.81 4.39 5.32
C ASN A 104 -18.69 3.16 5.09
N ASP A 105 -18.09 1.96 5.07
CA ASP A 105 -18.80 0.69 4.92
C ASP A 105 -19.52 0.29 6.23
N PHE A 106 -18.83 0.33 7.38
CA PHE A 106 -19.38 0.22 8.71
C PHE A 106 -20.55 1.20 8.91
N ARG A 107 -20.39 2.47 8.53
CA ARG A 107 -21.49 3.46 8.61
C ARG A 107 -22.68 3.10 7.74
N TYR A 108 -22.43 2.62 6.52
CA TYR A 108 -23.47 2.21 5.59
C TYR A 108 -24.23 0.97 6.12
N HIS A 109 -23.50 -0.06 6.54
CA HIS A 109 -24.07 -1.29 7.08
C HIS A 109 -24.78 -1.09 8.42
N LEU A 110 -24.26 -0.21 9.28
CA LEU A 110 -24.94 0.22 10.48
C LEU A 110 -26.27 0.92 10.13
N LYS A 111 -26.27 1.84 9.15
CA LYS A 111 -27.51 2.51 8.70
C LYS A 111 -28.53 1.50 8.16
N LEU A 112 -28.09 0.49 7.41
CA LEU A 112 -28.98 -0.58 6.91
C LEU A 112 -29.54 -1.44 8.05
N ALA A 113 -28.70 -1.89 8.98
CA ALA A 113 -29.11 -2.75 10.08
C ALA A 113 -30.16 -2.07 10.98
N TYR A 114 -29.93 -0.80 11.33
CA TYR A 114 -30.88 -0.01 12.12
C TYR A 114 -32.12 0.40 11.30
N GLY A 115 -31.97 0.65 10.00
CA GLY A 115 -33.08 0.92 9.09
C GLY A 115 -34.05 -0.25 8.93
N GLN A 116 -33.53 -1.47 8.78
CA GLN A 116 -34.33 -2.70 8.71
C GLN A 116 -35.13 -2.93 9.99
N LYS A 117 -34.49 -2.74 11.15
CA LYS A 117 -35.15 -2.85 12.46
C LYS A 117 -36.29 -1.83 12.62
N ALA A 118 -36.11 -0.62 12.10
CA ALA A 118 -37.16 0.41 12.09
C ALA A 118 -38.34 0.04 11.17
N THR A 119 -38.10 -0.59 10.03
CA THR A 119 -39.18 -1.08 9.14
C THR A 119 -39.94 -2.28 9.72
N GLU A 120 -39.24 -3.23 10.35
CA GLU A 120 -39.87 -4.39 11.02
C GLU A 120 -40.77 -3.94 12.18
N THR A 121 -40.28 -3.01 13.01
CA THR A 121 -41.06 -2.42 14.10
C THR A 121 -42.18 -1.50 13.60
N GLY A 122 -42.00 -0.85 12.44
CA GLY A 122 -43.02 -0.03 11.78
C GLY A 122 -44.17 -0.83 11.17
N SER A 123 -43.91 -2.06 10.69
CA SER A 123 -44.93 -2.96 10.15
C SER A 123 -45.99 -3.33 11.21
N PHE A 124 -45.60 -3.46 12.48
CA PHE A 124 -46.53 -3.65 13.60
C PHE A 124 -47.47 -2.47 13.84
N ARG A 125 -47.13 -1.26 13.35
CA ARG A 125 -47.94 -0.05 13.53
C ARG A 125 -49.21 -0.05 12.67
N ASN A 126 -49.20 -0.79 11.55
CA ASN A 126 -50.35 -0.89 10.65
C ASN A 126 -51.40 -1.91 11.12
N PHE A 127 -51.04 -2.89 11.96
CA PHE A 127 -52.00 -3.81 12.59
C PHE A 127 -52.83 -3.16 13.72
N GLY A 128 -52.39 -2.01 14.26
CA GLY A 128 -53.05 -1.32 15.37
C GLY A 128 -54.08 -0.26 14.98
N LYS A 129 -54.30 -0.01 13.68
CA LYS A 129 -55.30 0.95 13.17
C LYS A 129 -56.66 0.31 12.87
N MET A 130 -57.05 -0.71 13.63
CA MET A 130 -58.46 -1.12 13.65
C MET A 130 -59.26 0.00 14.32
N SER A 131 -60.17 0.60 13.55
CA SER A 131 -61.01 1.74 13.92
C SER A 131 -61.83 1.43 15.17
N ILE A 132 -61.40 1.93 16.33
CA ILE A 132 -62.25 2.02 17.52
C ILE A 132 -63.04 3.33 17.38
N THR A 133 -64.13 3.26 16.63
CA THR A 133 -65.21 4.25 16.65
C THR A 133 -66.26 3.73 17.63
N GLY A 134 -66.17 4.16 18.89
CA GLY A 134 -67.08 3.70 19.93
C GLY A 134 -67.00 4.56 21.17
N LYS A 135 -68.14 5.18 21.50
CA LYS A 135 -68.46 6.14 22.55
C LYS A 135 -67.67 6.07 23.87
N THR A 136 -67.47 7.26 24.41
CA THR A 136 -67.17 7.61 25.80
C THR A 136 -67.92 6.75 26.80
N GLU A 137 -67.20 5.87 27.50
CA GLU A 137 -67.53 5.48 28.88
C GLU A 137 -66.32 4.87 29.60
N GLU A 138 -66.26 5.24 30.87
CA GLU A 138 -65.40 4.88 32.01
C GLU A 138 -64.12 4.02 31.85
N THR A 139 -63.16 4.42 32.68
CA THR A 139 -61.81 3.87 32.89
C THR A 139 -61.75 2.34 32.99
N SER A 140 -61.66 1.69 31.83
CA SER A 140 -61.38 0.25 31.71
C SER A 140 -59.86 -0.03 31.76
N PRO A 141 -59.41 -1.14 32.39
CA PRO A 141 -58.00 -1.59 32.46
C PRO A 141 -57.30 -1.74 31.09
N SER A 142 -58.05 -1.77 29.99
CA SER A 142 -57.54 -1.85 28.62
C SER A 142 -56.77 -0.60 28.19
N SER A 143 -57.17 0.60 28.64
CA SER A 143 -56.49 1.86 28.31
C SER A 143 -55.08 1.94 28.90
N GLN A 144 -54.86 1.28 30.05
CA GLN A 144 -53.56 1.24 30.72
C GLN A 144 -52.60 0.28 30.01
N ARG A 145 -53.08 -0.82 29.43
CA ARG A 145 -52.28 -1.72 28.57
C ARG A 145 -51.83 -1.01 27.30
N GLN A 146 -52.70 -0.21 26.68
CA GLN A 146 -52.36 0.52 25.47
C GLN A 146 -51.33 1.64 25.73
N ARG A 147 -51.42 2.33 26.88
CA ARG A 147 -50.39 3.29 27.33
C ARG A 147 -49.06 2.60 27.64
N ARG A 148 -49.06 1.43 28.28
CA ARG A 148 -47.82 0.65 28.53
C ARG A 148 -47.18 0.18 27.22
N ALA A 149 -47.97 -0.30 26.25
CA ALA A 149 -47.45 -0.69 24.94
C ALA A 149 -46.87 0.50 24.16
N SER A 150 -47.51 1.67 24.21
CA SER A 150 -47.00 2.90 23.58
C SER A 150 -45.70 3.39 24.23
N ASN A 151 -45.61 3.35 25.56
CA ASN A 151 -44.39 3.76 26.27
C ASN A 151 -43.23 2.81 25.96
N TYR A 152 -43.49 1.50 25.91
CA TYR A 152 -42.49 0.50 25.51
C TYR A 152 -41.98 0.73 24.08
N LEU A 153 -42.86 1.15 23.16
CA LEU A 153 -42.48 1.48 21.78
C LEU A 153 -41.61 2.74 21.68
N ILE A 154 -41.96 3.79 22.42
CA ILE A 154 -41.19 5.05 22.46
C ILE A 154 -39.80 4.80 23.07
N GLU A 155 -39.73 4.01 24.13
CA GLU A 155 -38.49 3.66 24.81
C GLU A 155 -37.56 2.84 23.89
N ASN A 156 -38.11 1.87 23.13
CA ASN A 156 -37.35 1.09 22.16
C ASN A 156 -36.84 1.93 20.96
N VAL A 157 -37.62 2.89 20.48
CA VAL A 157 -37.18 3.80 19.40
C VAL A 157 -36.04 4.70 19.91
N PHE A 158 -36.14 5.22 21.13
CA PHE A 158 -35.11 6.10 21.69
C PHE A 158 -33.81 5.35 22.04
N LEU A 159 -33.93 4.11 22.56
CA LEU A 159 -32.79 3.22 22.76
C LEU A 159 -32.08 2.92 21.44
N SER A 160 -32.83 2.69 20.36
CA SER A 160 -32.27 2.46 19.02
C SER A 160 -31.45 3.65 18.51
N ASP A 161 -31.92 4.89 18.73
CA ASP A 161 -31.20 6.11 18.33
C ASP A 161 -29.92 6.32 19.15
N ASN A 162 -29.98 6.12 20.47
CA ASN A 162 -28.81 6.22 21.34
C ASN A 162 -27.75 5.15 21.02
N HIS A 163 -28.18 3.90 20.76
CA HIS A 163 -27.28 2.84 20.34
C HIS A 163 -26.64 3.14 18.98
N TYR A 164 -27.39 3.66 18.01
CA TYR A 164 -26.83 4.06 16.71
C TYR A 164 -25.74 5.13 16.86
N VAL A 165 -25.98 6.16 17.66
CA VAL A 165 -25.00 7.20 17.96
C VAL A 165 -23.78 6.62 18.69
N ALA A 166 -24.00 5.75 19.68
CA ALA A 166 -22.94 5.08 20.41
C ALA A 166 -22.08 4.19 19.49
N SER A 167 -22.69 3.46 18.55
CA SER A 167 -21.97 2.65 17.54
C SER A 167 -21.14 3.52 16.60
N LEU A 168 -21.62 4.71 16.21
CA LEU A 168 -20.83 5.67 15.42
C LEU A 168 -19.60 6.18 16.18
N VAL A 169 -19.75 6.46 17.48
CA VAL A 169 -18.64 6.82 18.37
C VAL A 169 -17.67 5.65 18.51
N ALA A 170 -18.16 4.42 18.67
CA ALA A 170 -17.37 3.20 18.73
C ALA A 170 -16.55 2.97 17.45
N ILE A 171 -17.14 3.20 16.25
CA ILE A 171 -16.43 3.13 14.97
C ILE A 171 -15.29 4.15 14.93
N ARG A 172 -15.53 5.40 15.37
CA ARG A 172 -14.52 6.46 15.38
C ARG A 172 -13.36 6.11 16.32
N LEU A 173 -13.66 5.67 17.54
CA LEU A 173 -12.65 5.29 18.52
C LEU A 173 -11.86 4.05 18.09
N GLY A 174 -12.55 3.02 17.58
CA GLY A 174 -11.90 1.81 17.06
C GLY A 174 -11.00 2.09 15.86
N PHE A 175 -11.36 3.09 15.04
CA PHE A 175 -10.50 3.57 13.96
C PHE A 175 -9.22 4.24 14.48
N TRP A 176 -9.33 5.16 15.44
CA TRP A 176 -8.15 5.80 16.04
C TRP A 176 -7.21 4.78 16.68
N ASP A 177 -7.77 3.80 17.42
CA ASP A 177 -6.98 2.71 17.99
C ASP A 177 -6.22 1.94 16.89
N ALA A 178 -6.85 1.70 15.75
CA ALA A 178 -6.21 1.01 14.63
C ALA A 178 -5.12 1.84 13.95
N ILE A 179 -5.26 3.18 13.86
CA ILE A 179 -4.17 4.05 13.39
C ILE A 179 -2.97 3.96 14.34
N VAL A 180 -3.21 3.97 15.65
CA VAL A 180 -2.15 3.84 16.65
C VAL A 180 -1.45 2.49 16.51
N ASP A 181 -2.20 1.39 16.43
CA ASP A 181 -1.65 0.06 16.20
C ASP A 181 -0.82 -0.01 14.91
N ALA A 182 -1.35 0.59 13.83
CA ALA A 182 -0.67 0.66 12.55
C ALA A 182 0.64 1.41 12.65
N THR A 183 0.64 2.55 13.34
CA THR A 183 1.82 3.38 13.56
C THR A 183 2.87 2.63 14.38
N ILE A 184 2.46 1.92 15.44
CA ILE A 184 3.36 1.11 16.27
C ILE A 184 3.97 -0.03 15.45
N LEU A 185 3.15 -0.78 14.71
CA LEU A 185 3.60 -1.90 13.88
C LEU A 185 4.56 -1.43 12.78
N TYR A 186 4.21 -0.32 12.11
CA TYR A 186 5.07 0.33 11.11
C TYR A 186 6.41 0.76 11.72
N SER A 187 6.39 1.37 12.91
CA SER A 187 7.60 1.79 13.62
C SER A 187 8.51 0.62 14.01
N PHE A 188 7.93 -0.46 14.54
CA PHE A 188 8.68 -1.65 14.94
C PHE A 188 9.31 -2.37 13.75
N THR A 189 8.53 -2.59 12.68
CA THR A 189 9.04 -3.23 11.47
C THR A 189 10.12 -2.39 10.78
N TYR A 190 9.95 -1.08 10.76
CA TYR A 190 10.98 -0.15 10.32
C TYR A 190 12.26 -0.26 11.16
N ALA A 191 12.16 -0.20 12.49
CA ALA A 191 13.29 -0.34 13.41
C ALA A 191 14.03 -1.68 13.25
N ALA A 192 13.30 -2.77 12.99
CA ALA A 192 13.89 -4.07 12.72
C ALA A 192 14.73 -4.05 11.44
N VAL A 193 14.20 -3.56 10.31
CA VAL A 193 14.92 -3.57 9.02
C VAL A 193 16.08 -2.58 9.01
N ILE A 194 15.88 -1.37 9.55
CA ILE A 194 16.90 -0.32 9.56
C ILE A 194 18.13 -0.73 10.38
N SER A 195 17.94 -1.44 11.50
CA SER A 195 19.05 -1.83 12.38
C SER A 195 20.10 -2.70 11.67
N PHE A 196 19.69 -3.47 10.67
CA PHE A 196 20.59 -4.27 9.83
C PHE A 196 21.08 -3.54 8.57
N THR A 197 20.29 -2.59 8.05
CA THR A 197 20.53 -1.98 6.72
C THR A 197 20.98 -0.52 6.76
N TRP A 198 21.19 0.05 7.96
CA TRP A 198 21.59 1.45 8.15
C TRP A 198 22.87 1.84 7.42
N SER A 199 23.78 0.89 7.21
CA SER A 199 25.06 1.12 6.54
C SER A 199 25.30 0.08 5.45
N ASN A 200 25.80 0.53 4.30
CA ASN A 200 26.46 -0.30 3.29
C ASN A 200 25.57 -1.24 2.47
N VAL A 201 24.36 -0.81 2.09
CA VAL A 201 23.60 -1.50 1.05
C VAL A 201 24.09 -1.06 -0.33
N GLU A 202 24.31 -2.01 -1.25
CA GLU A 202 24.69 -1.74 -2.63
C GLU A 202 23.71 -0.78 -3.33
N SER A 203 24.23 0.28 -3.95
CA SER A 203 23.43 1.31 -4.63
C SER A 203 22.52 0.74 -5.73
N ASN A 204 23.00 -0.22 -6.52
CA ASN A 204 22.21 -0.87 -7.56
C ASN A 204 20.98 -1.60 -6.98
N PHE A 205 21.14 -2.24 -5.82
CA PHE A 205 20.03 -2.94 -5.17
C PHE A 205 18.98 -1.95 -4.66
N LEU A 206 19.42 -0.80 -4.15
CA LEU A 206 18.53 0.29 -3.77
C LEU A 206 17.75 0.82 -4.96
N LEU A 207 18.39 0.99 -6.13
CA LEU A 207 17.71 1.41 -7.35
C LEU A 207 16.64 0.41 -7.81
N VAL A 208 16.90 -0.90 -7.72
CA VAL A 208 15.89 -1.94 -8.01
C VAL A 208 14.73 -1.84 -7.02
N ILE A 209 15.01 -1.74 -5.71
CA ILE A 209 13.99 -1.57 -4.68
C ILE A 209 13.16 -0.31 -4.93
N MET A 210 13.80 0.79 -5.32
CA MET A 210 13.12 2.03 -5.69
C MET A 210 12.22 1.84 -6.91
N GLY A 211 12.72 1.22 -7.97
CA GLY A 211 11.90 0.93 -9.16
C GLY A 211 10.67 0.07 -8.84
N VAL A 212 10.85 -0.98 -8.03
CA VAL A 212 9.74 -1.82 -7.54
C VAL A 212 8.78 -1.02 -6.65
N SER A 213 9.29 -0.12 -5.80
CA SER A 213 8.49 0.79 -4.95
C SER A 213 7.56 1.66 -5.79
N TYR A 214 8.09 2.25 -6.87
CA TYR A 214 7.33 3.03 -7.83
C TYR A 214 6.26 2.19 -8.53
N ILE A 215 6.59 0.97 -8.98
CA ILE A 215 5.61 0.06 -9.59
C ILE A 215 4.47 -0.29 -8.62
N VAL A 216 4.80 -0.62 -7.36
CA VAL A 216 3.79 -0.91 -6.33
C VAL A 216 2.93 0.33 -6.06
N SER A 217 3.53 1.52 -5.99
CA SER A 217 2.80 2.78 -5.83
C SER A 217 1.84 3.03 -6.99
N ALA A 218 2.27 2.78 -8.22
CA ALA A 218 1.43 2.88 -9.41
C ALA A 218 0.23 1.93 -9.33
N ILE A 219 0.44 0.67 -8.93
CA ILE A 219 -0.65 -0.31 -8.73
C ILE A 219 -1.65 0.21 -7.69
N VAL A 220 -1.16 0.74 -6.57
CA VAL A 220 -2.01 1.30 -5.52
C VAL A 220 -2.81 2.51 -6.02
N LEU A 221 -2.19 3.43 -6.76
CA LEU A 221 -2.86 4.56 -7.39
C LEU A 221 -3.92 4.13 -8.40
N ALA A 222 -3.65 3.08 -9.19
CA ALA A 222 -4.63 2.52 -10.12
C ALA A 222 -5.85 1.95 -9.38
N LEU A 223 -5.61 1.21 -8.29
CA LEU A 223 -6.68 0.67 -7.43
C LEU A 223 -7.51 1.79 -6.80
N ILE A 224 -6.88 2.88 -6.35
CA ILE A 224 -7.58 4.07 -5.84
C ILE A 224 -8.40 4.72 -6.96
N GLY A 225 -7.82 4.89 -8.15
CA GLY A 225 -8.50 5.40 -9.34
C GLY A 225 -9.75 4.60 -9.71
N TRP A 226 -9.69 3.27 -9.65
CA TRP A 226 -10.84 2.40 -9.91
C TRP A 226 -11.89 2.44 -8.79
N LYS A 227 -11.48 2.62 -7.53
CA LYS A 227 -12.40 2.71 -6.37
C LYS A 227 -13.04 4.08 -6.18
N LEU A 228 -12.41 5.13 -6.68
CA LEU A 228 -12.86 6.51 -6.46
C LEU A 228 -14.34 6.73 -6.80
N PRO A 229 -14.91 6.23 -7.92
CA PRO A 229 -16.32 6.45 -8.21
C PRO A 229 -17.26 5.72 -7.23
N ILE A 230 -16.86 4.53 -6.75
CA ILE A 230 -17.59 3.81 -5.69
C ILE A 230 -17.56 4.65 -4.40
N TRP A 231 -16.40 5.21 -4.06
CA TRP A 231 -16.25 6.09 -2.90
C TRP A 231 -16.95 7.43 -3.05
N LEU A 232 -17.21 7.92 -4.25
CA LEU A 232 -18.04 9.11 -4.43
C LEU A 232 -19.54 8.77 -4.39
N GLY A 233 -19.91 7.50 -4.24
CA GLY A 233 -21.29 7.04 -4.21
C GLY A 233 -21.93 7.00 -5.59
N PHE A 234 -21.12 7.07 -6.66
CA PHE A 234 -21.60 7.03 -8.04
C PHE A 234 -22.07 5.62 -8.42
N TYR A 235 -21.29 4.62 -8.03
CA TYR A 235 -21.60 3.21 -8.25
C TYR A 235 -22.30 2.61 -7.04
N ARG A 236 -23.44 1.95 -7.27
CA ARG A 236 -24.03 1.03 -6.28
C ARG A 236 -23.24 -0.28 -6.28
N LYS A 237 -23.47 -1.13 -5.28
CA LYS A 237 -22.75 -2.40 -5.04
C LYS A 237 -22.55 -3.19 -6.35
N SER A 238 -21.30 -3.46 -6.75
CA SER A 238 -20.96 -4.36 -7.88
C SER A 238 -20.87 -5.82 -7.42
N ASN A 239 -21.15 -6.79 -8.32
CA ASN A 239 -20.97 -8.22 -8.02
C ASN A 239 -19.55 -8.74 -8.28
N LEU A 240 -18.69 -8.01 -9.02
CA LEU A 240 -17.25 -8.21 -9.16
C LEU A 240 -16.59 -7.81 -7.85
N ASN A 241 -16.83 -8.73 -6.92
CA ASN A 241 -16.31 -8.87 -5.59
C ASN A 241 -14.78 -9.12 -5.57
N PHE A 242 -14.02 -8.62 -6.55
CA PHE A 242 -12.56 -8.67 -6.53
C PHE A 242 -12.00 -7.95 -5.29
N LEU A 243 -12.77 -6.98 -4.81
CA LEU A 243 -12.62 -6.30 -3.54
C LEU A 243 -13.95 -6.32 -2.76
N LYS A 244 -14.66 -7.47 -2.70
CA LYS A 244 -15.64 -7.69 -1.63
C LYS A 244 -14.94 -7.36 -0.34
N ASP A 245 -15.60 -6.66 0.57
CA ASP A 245 -15.01 -6.32 1.85
C ASP A 245 -14.42 -7.61 2.44
N THR A 246 -13.09 -7.73 2.36
CA THR A 246 -12.42 -9.02 2.63
C THR A 246 -12.51 -9.35 4.11
N SER A 247 -12.95 -8.37 4.89
CA SER A 247 -13.53 -8.55 6.18
C SER A 247 -15.05 -8.65 5.95
N THR A 248 -15.64 -9.84 6.00
CA THR A 248 -17.08 -9.96 6.33
C THR A 248 -17.37 -9.45 7.74
N PHE A 249 -16.40 -8.78 8.38
CA PHE A 249 -16.43 -8.30 9.74
C PHE A 249 -17.33 -7.09 9.84
N ALA A 250 -17.31 -6.13 8.92
CA ALA A 250 -18.17 -4.95 9.04
C ALA A 250 -19.69 -5.27 9.04
N PRO A 251 -20.24 -6.01 8.06
CA PRO A 251 -21.64 -6.38 8.07
C PRO A 251 -21.98 -7.32 9.23
N GLN A 252 -21.15 -8.32 9.53
CA GLN A 252 -21.41 -9.24 10.64
C GLN A 252 -21.36 -8.51 11.99
N ALA A 253 -20.38 -7.64 12.21
CA ALA A 253 -20.26 -6.82 13.41
C ALA A 253 -21.48 -5.93 13.63
N ALA A 254 -21.97 -5.30 12.55
CA ALA A 254 -23.15 -4.47 12.62
C ALA A 254 -24.41 -5.30 12.95
N ILE A 255 -24.52 -6.52 12.41
CA ILE A 255 -25.63 -7.44 12.68
C ILE A 255 -25.54 -7.98 14.12
N ASP A 256 -24.40 -8.52 14.53
CA ASP A 256 -24.15 -9.04 15.89
C ASP A 256 -24.40 -7.94 16.94
N HIS A 257 -24.07 -6.68 16.62
CA HIS A 257 -24.36 -5.56 17.50
C HIS A 257 -25.84 -5.16 17.51
N ALA A 258 -26.48 -5.06 16.34
CA ALA A 258 -27.87 -4.63 16.23
C ALA A 258 -28.90 -5.67 16.73
N PHE A 259 -28.58 -6.96 16.62
CA PHE A 259 -29.51 -8.07 16.87
C PHE A 259 -29.11 -8.95 18.05
N GLU A 260 -27.82 -9.24 18.25
CA GLU A 260 -27.37 -10.17 19.31
C GLU A 260 -27.02 -9.46 20.62
N GLY A 261 -27.13 -8.13 20.67
CA GLY A 261 -26.83 -7.33 21.87
C GLY A 261 -25.34 -7.38 22.25
N THR A 262 -24.44 -7.58 21.28
CA THR A 262 -23.00 -7.56 21.58
C THR A 262 -22.57 -6.21 22.15
N SER A 263 -21.67 -6.23 23.14
CA SER A 263 -21.26 -5.00 23.83
C SER A 263 -20.62 -3.99 22.88
N LEU A 264 -20.76 -2.71 23.21
CA LEU A 264 -20.19 -1.62 22.43
C LEU A 264 -18.65 -1.71 22.33
N THR A 265 -18.02 -2.24 23.38
CA THR A 265 -16.58 -2.54 23.44
C THR A 265 -16.17 -3.65 22.49
N SER A 266 -17.00 -4.68 22.33
CA SER A 266 -16.79 -5.76 21.34
C SER A 266 -16.88 -5.21 19.92
N PHE A 267 -17.90 -4.39 19.64
CA PHE A 267 -18.07 -3.74 18.33
C PHE A 267 -16.88 -2.83 17.99
N ARG A 268 -16.43 -1.97 18.93
CA ARG A 268 -15.20 -1.16 18.79
C ARG A 268 -13.99 -2.02 18.46
N TYR A 269 -13.80 -3.13 19.17
CA TYR A 269 -12.69 -4.05 18.93
C TYR A 269 -12.76 -4.71 17.55
N GLN A 270 -13.95 -5.06 17.08
CA GLN A 270 -14.14 -5.60 15.72
C GLN A 270 -13.82 -4.57 14.64
N VAL A 271 -14.19 -3.30 14.83
CA VAL A 271 -13.78 -2.19 13.95
C VAL A 271 -12.26 -2.05 13.93
N ARG A 272 -11.63 -2.03 15.11
CA ARG A 272 -10.17 -1.97 15.26
C ARG A 272 -9.47 -3.12 14.52
N LEU A 273 -9.97 -4.35 14.67
CA LEU A 273 -9.45 -5.53 13.97
C LEU A 273 -9.64 -5.47 12.46
N GLY A 274 -10.79 -4.97 11.98
CA GLY A 274 -11.06 -4.79 10.56
C GLY A 274 -10.02 -3.89 9.90
N VAL A 275 -9.79 -2.71 10.49
CA VAL A 275 -8.79 -1.74 10.03
C VAL A 275 -7.35 -2.28 10.19
N GLY A 276 -7.04 -2.87 11.35
CA GLY A 276 -5.72 -3.46 11.63
C GLY A 276 -5.35 -4.58 10.66
N LYS A 277 -6.33 -5.38 10.22
CA LYS A 277 -6.13 -6.45 9.23
C LYS A 277 -5.64 -5.91 7.89
N HIS A 278 -6.16 -4.79 7.42
CA HIS A 278 -5.69 -4.18 6.16
C HIS A 278 -4.30 -3.60 6.32
N THR A 279 -4.06 -2.90 7.42
CA THR A 279 -2.73 -2.40 7.78
C THR A 279 -1.67 -3.49 7.72
N ASN A 280 -1.91 -4.62 8.38
CA ASN A 280 -0.94 -5.71 8.48
C ASN A 280 -0.57 -6.29 7.10
N LYS A 281 -1.54 -6.35 6.16
CA LYS A 281 -1.28 -6.80 4.79
C LYS A 281 -0.29 -5.90 4.07
N PHE A 282 -0.39 -4.58 4.26
CA PHE A 282 0.50 -3.62 3.61
C PHE A 282 1.87 -3.60 4.25
N VAL A 283 1.97 -3.72 5.58
CA VAL A 283 3.26 -3.69 6.30
C VAL A 283 4.25 -4.72 5.76
N LEU A 284 3.79 -5.96 5.48
CA LEU A 284 4.66 -7.01 4.93
C LEU A 284 5.16 -6.69 3.51
N VAL A 285 4.31 -6.11 2.67
CA VAL A 285 4.68 -5.68 1.31
C VAL A 285 5.67 -4.52 1.37
N LEU A 286 5.62 -3.69 2.42
CA LEU A 286 6.49 -2.54 2.58
C LEU A 286 7.89 -2.86 3.13
N LEU A 287 8.12 -4.05 3.68
CA LEU A 287 9.40 -4.44 4.30
C LEU A 287 10.63 -4.18 3.40
N PRO A 288 10.64 -4.55 2.10
CA PRO A 288 11.77 -4.30 1.22
C PRO A 288 12.10 -2.81 1.07
N PHE A 289 11.12 -1.92 1.22
CA PHE A 289 11.30 -0.47 1.02
C PHE A 289 11.89 0.23 2.25
N TYR A 290 12.04 -0.48 3.37
CA TYR A 290 12.74 0.06 4.55
C TYR A 290 14.26 -0.13 4.48
N ILE A 291 14.76 -0.87 3.48
CA ILE A 291 16.19 -1.11 3.30
C ILE A 291 16.91 0.22 3.04
N ASN A 292 17.90 0.53 3.86
CA ASN A 292 18.70 1.77 3.81
C ASN A 292 17.89 3.07 3.96
N LEU A 293 16.66 3.00 4.47
CA LEU A 293 15.83 4.17 4.68
C LEU A 293 16.29 4.91 5.94
N LYS A 294 16.67 6.18 5.83
CA LYS A 294 17.13 7.00 6.97
C LYS A 294 15.98 7.37 7.91
N VAL A 295 16.28 7.54 9.20
CA VAL A 295 15.27 7.81 10.26
C VAL A 295 14.40 9.02 9.93
N TYR A 296 14.97 10.10 9.39
CA TYR A 296 14.19 11.28 9.03
C TYR A 296 13.17 10.99 7.91
N SER A 297 13.52 10.11 6.95
CA SER A 297 12.61 9.75 5.85
C SER A 297 11.40 8.98 6.36
N PHE A 298 11.56 8.20 7.44
CA PHE A 298 10.45 7.56 8.14
C PHE A 298 9.52 8.58 8.81
N ILE A 299 10.07 9.56 9.52
CA ILE A 299 9.25 10.60 10.16
C ILE A 299 8.49 11.39 9.09
N VAL A 300 9.17 11.76 8.00
CA VAL A 300 8.55 12.46 6.87
C VAL A 300 7.49 11.60 6.20
N SER A 301 7.74 10.31 5.94
CA SER A 301 6.75 9.43 5.29
C SER A 301 5.50 9.24 6.15
N LEU A 302 5.67 9.13 7.48
CA LEU A 302 4.57 9.04 8.42
C LEU A 302 3.75 10.34 8.42
N LEU A 303 4.41 11.49 8.55
CA LEU A 303 3.74 12.81 8.56
C LEU A 303 3.02 13.09 7.24
N VAL A 304 3.71 12.90 6.11
CA VAL A 304 3.11 13.11 4.78
C VAL A 304 1.99 12.12 4.53
N GLY A 305 2.16 10.85 4.89
CA GLY A 305 1.11 9.83 4.77
C GLY A 305 -0.15 10.17 5.57
N LEU A 306 0.00 10.59 6.82
CA LEU A 306 -1.12 11.00 7.68
C LEU A 306 -1.81 12.27 7.14
N VAL A 307 -1.03 13.32 6.85
CA VAL A 307 -1.57 14.60 6.36
C VAL A 307 -2.26 14.42 5.01
N SER A 308 -1.62 13.73 4.05
CA SER A 308 -2.19 13.48 2.73
C SER A 308 -3.44 12.58 2.81
N GLY A 309 -3.44 11.57 3.69
CA GLY A 309 -4.60 10.74 3.98
C GLY A 309 -5.79 11.56 4.49
N CYS A 310 -5.57 12.43 5.48
CA CYS A 310 -6.59 13.32 6.01
C CYS A 310 -7.10 14.31 4.96
N LEU A 311 -6.20 14.93 4.18
CA LEU A 311 -6.56 15.85 3.09
C LEU A 311 -7.39 15.15 2.01
N TYR A 312 -7.02 13.92 1.65
CA TYR A 312 -7.78 13.14 0.69
C TYR A 312 -9.19 12.84 1.20
N GLN A 313 -9.31 12.36 2.45
CA GLN A 313 -10.62 12.10 3.05
C GLN A 313 -11.48 13.37 3.10
N HIS A 314 -10.89 14.49 3.49
CA HIS A 314 -11.56 15.79 3.49
C HIS A 314 -12.01 16.19 2.09
N THR A 315 -11.17 15.96 1.08
CA THR A 315 -11.50 16.24 -0.33
C THR A 315 -12.66 15.37 -0.80
N VAL A 316 -12.64 14.06 -0.55
CA VAL A 316 -13.75 13.16 -0.90
C VAL A 316 -15.05 13.58 -0.21
N PHE A 317 -14.98 13.94 1.07
CA PHE A 317 -16.12 14.45 1.82
C PHE A 317 -16.67 15.75 1.23
N TRP A 318 -15.79 16.71 0.95
CA TRP A 318 -16.16 17.99 0.34
C TRP A 318 -16.78 17.82 -1.04
N LEU A 319 -16.21 16.93 -1.86
CA LEU A 319 -16.75 16.57 -3.17
C LEU A 319 -18.17 15.97 -3.04
N ARG A 320 -18.38 15.03 -2.12
CA ARG A 320 -19.71 14.46 -1.86
C ARG A 320 -20.73 15.54 -1.44
N GLN A 321 -20.34 16.47 -0.58
CA GLN A 321 -21.25 17.54 -0.15
C GLN A 321 -21.55 18.53 -1.27
N ARG A 322 -20.54 18.87 -2.08
CA ARG A 322 -20.67 19.94 -3.07
C ARG A 322 -21.50 19.53 -4.28
N PHE A 323 -21.44 18.27 -4.66
CA PHE A 323 -21.90 17.81 -5.97
C PHE A 323 -23.26 17.13 -5.99
N THR A 324 -24.13 17.27 -4.97
CA THR A 324 -25.45 16.61 -4.82
C THR A 324 -26.40 16.63 -6.04
N LYS A 325 -26.11 17.40 -7.09
CA LYS A 325 -26.79 17.33 -8.40
C LYS A 325 -26.21 16.20 -9.27
N ARG A 326 -26.98 15.10 -9.36
CA ARG A 326 -26.76 13.83 -10.10
C ARG A 326 -25.89 13.84 -11.36
N HIS A 327 -25.99 14.86 -12.22
CA HIS A 327 -25.30 14.82 -13.53
C HIS A 327 -23.83 15.29 -13.45
N ARG A 328 -23.49 16.21 -12.54
CA ARG A 328 -22.11 16.74 -12.43
C ARG A 328 -21.18 15.78 -11.69
N GLU A 329 -21.72 14.94 -10.82
CA GLU A 329 -20.98 13.91 -10.08
C GLU A 329 -20.31 12.90 -11.00
N ARG A 330 -21.01 12.46 -12.05
CA ARG A 330 -20.51 11.43 -12.99
C ARG A 330 -19.24 11.87 -13.70
N VAL A 331 -19.30 13.05 -14.31
CA VAL A 331 -18.20 13.62 -15.09
C VAL A 331 -16.99 13.87 -14.19
N LEU A 332 -17.21 14.35 -12.97
CA LEU A 332 -16.14 14.62 -12.03
C LEU A 332 -15.48 13.33 -11.50
N ALA A 333 -16.28 12.32 -11.14
CA ALA A 333 -15.76 11.04 -10.65
C ALA A 333 -14.92 10.33 -11.72
N ILE A 334 -15.44 10.25 -12.96
CA ILE A 334 -14.73 9.64 -14.10
C ILE A 334 -13.47 10.45 -14.43
N GLY A 335 -13.56 11.78 -14.45
CA GLY A 335 -12.41 12.66 -14.69
C GLY A 335 -11.31 12.47 -13.63
N ALA A 336 -11.68 12.44 -12.35
CA ALA A 336 -10.72 12.24 -11.26
C ALA A 336 -10.08 10.84 -11.29
N SER A 337 -10.86 9.79 -11.62
CA SER A 337 -10.32 8.46 -11.88
C SER A 337 -9.32 8.46 -13.03
N ALA A 338 -9.65 9.08 -14.17
CA ALA A 338 -8.77 9.15 -15.33
C ALA A 338 -7.43 9.86 -15.00
N VAL A 339 -7.47 10.96 -14.23
CA VAL A 339 -6.26 11.65 -13.76
C VAL A 339 -5.41 10.73 -12.89
N LEU A 340 -6.00 10.01 -11.94
CA LEU A 340 -5.26 9.07 -11.10
C LEU A 340 -4.64 7.92 -11.90
N LEU A 341 -5.34 7.41 -12.92
CA LEU A 341 -4.79 6.38 -13.80
C LEU A 341 -3.64 6.91 -14.65
N PHE A 342 -3.70 8.16 -15.12
CA PHE A 342 -2.60 8.80 -15.83
C PHE A 342 -1.37 8.98 -14.93
N ILE A 343 -1.57 9.45 -13.69
CA ILE A 343 -0.49 9.58 -12.69
C ILE A 343 0.08 8.19 -12.39
N SER A 344 -0.76 7.18 -12.21
CA SER A 344 -0.34 5.79 -12.02
C SER A 344 0.57 5.33 -13.16
N SER A 345 0.22 5.59 -14.43
CA SER A 345 1.07 5.26 -15.58
C SER A 345 2.41 5.97 -15.58
N ALA A 346 2.44 7.27 -15.24
CA ALA A 346 3.70 8.00 -15.16
C ALA A 346 4.61 7.42 -14.06
N VAL A 347 4.05 7.13 -12.89
CA VAL A 347 4.75 6.52 -11.75
C VAL A 347 5.25 5.11 -12.12
N PHE A 348 4.45 4.31 -12.85
CA PHE A 348 4.85 2.98 -13.31
C PHE A 348 6.06 3.06 -14.26
N THR A 349 6.01 3.97 -15.23
CA THR A 349 7.08 4.21 -16.18
C THR A 349 8.39 4.62 -15.51
N ILE A 350 8.32 5.52 -14.53
CA ILE A 350 9.48 5.91 -13.72
C ILE A 350 10.07 4.67 -13.03
N GLY A 351 9.22 3.81 -12.45
CA GLY A 351 9.65 2.58 -11.81
C GLY A 351 10.37 1.60 -12.75
N ILE A 352 9.86 1.43 -13.97
CA ILE A 352 10.50 0.61 -15.01
C ILE A 352 11.84 1.22 -15.43
N GLY A 353 11.92 2.55 -15.58
CA GLY A 353 13.17 3.24 -15.90
C GLY A 353 14.27 2.96 -14.88
N PHE A 354 13.96 2.99 -13.58
CA PHE A 354 14.92 2.62 -12.54
C PHE A 354 15.40 1.17 -12.64
N ILE A 355 14.49 0.21 -12.86
CA ILE A 355 14.88 -1.21 -13.01
C ILE A 355 15.78 -1.40 -14.23
N ASP A 356 15.43 -0.77 -15.36
CA ASP A 356 16.18 -0.86 -16.60
C ASP A 356 17.61 -0.31 -16.46
N THR A 357 17.79 0.82 -15.77
CA THR A 357 19.13 1.40 -15.53
C THR A 357 20.08 0.44 -14.80
N VAL A 358 19.54 -0.40 -13.91
CA VAL A 358 20.33 -1.37 -13.15
C VAL A 358 20.58 -2.63 -13.96
N TRP A 359 19.51 -3.17 -14.56
CA TRP A 359 19.57 -4.45 -15.24
C TRP A 359 20.23 -4.37 -16.60
N ARG A 360 20.35 -3.15 -17.16
CA ARG A 360 20.93 -2.88 -18.49
C ARG A 360 20.47 -3.93 -19.48
N TRP A 361 19.16 -4.14 -19.55
CA TRP A 361 18.63 -5.05 -20.53
C TRP A 361 19.11 -4.51 -21.88
N ASN A 362 19.94 -5.29 -22.58
CA ASN A 362 20.56 -4.92 -23.86
C ASN A 362 19.52 -4.77 -24.99
N PHE A 363 18.31 -4.31 -24.68
CA PHE A 363 17.46 -3.71 -25.67
C PHE A 363 18.25 -2.54 -26.24
N TYR A 364 18.66 -2.67 -27.50
CA TYR A 364 19.16 -1.56 -28.33
C TYR A 364 18.14 -0.41 -28.49
N LEU A 365 17.06 -0.42 -27.70
CA LEU A 365 16.02 0.58 -27.68
C LEU A 365 16.42 1.67 -26.69
N ASP A 366 16.41 2.91 -27.16
CA ASP A 366 16.60 4.08 -26.31
C ASP A 366 15.67 4.02 -25.08
N LEU A 367 16.18 4.41 -23.91
CA LEU A 367 15.45 4.45 -22.63
C LEU A 367 14.06 5.12 -22.75
N TRP A 368 13.92 6.09 -23.64
CA TRP A 368 12.66 6.78 -23.96
C TRP A 368 11.61 5.89 -24.62
N LYS A 369 12.02 4.93 -25.45
CA LYS A 369 11.10 3.98 -26.08
C LYS A 369 10.52 3.02 -25.04
N ILE A 370 11.35 2.46 -24.16
CA ILE A 370 10.89 1.60 -23.06
C ILE A 370 9.94 2.38 -22.15
N SER A 371 10.29 3.62 -21.83
CA SER A 371 9.46 4.50 -21.00
C SER A 371 8.09 4.77 -21.64
N LEU A 372 8.07 5.11 -22.94
CA LEU A 372 6.82 5.39 -23.66
C LEU A 372 5.95 4.13 -23.82
N ILE A 373 6.54 2.99 -24.16
CA ILE A 373 5.82 1.71 -24.26
C ILE A 373 5.23 1.32 -22.91
N SER A 374 6.02 1.37 -21.82
CA SER A 374 5.53 1.04 -20.48
C SER A 374 4.37 1.94 -20.05
N PHE A 375 4.45 3.24 -20.36
CA PHE A 375 3.40 4.21 -20.04
C PHE A 375 2.07 3.86 -20.71
N PHE A 376 2.08 3.69 -22.03
CA PHE A 376 0.87 3.43 -22.80
C PHE A 376 0.32 2.02 -22.56
N CYS A 377 1.18 1.02 -22.37
CA CYS A 377 0.74 -0.33 -21.99
C CYS A 377 0.04 -0.32 -20.63
N TRP A 378 0.62 0.31 -19.61
CA TRP A 378 0.01 0.38 -18.28
C TRP A 378 -1.27 1.23 -18.28
N LEU A 379 -1.29 2.35 -19.00
CA LEU A 379 -2.47 3.19 -19.14
C LEU A 379 -3.62 2.43 -19.80
N THR A 380 -3.34 1.73 -20.91
CA THR A 380 -4.32 0.92 -21.64
C THR A 380 -4.88 -0.18 -20.74
N PHE A 381 -4.01 -0.88 -20.00
CA PHE A 381 -4.43 -1.85 -18.99
C PHE A 381 -5.36 -1.21 -17.95
N CYS A 382 -4.98 -0.06 -17.41
CA CYS A 382 -5.78 0.64 -16.40
C CYS A 382 -7.16 1.09 -16.91
N LEU A 383 -7.22 1.62 -18.12
CA LEU A 383 -8.45 2.04 -18.77
C LEU A 383 -9.34 0.84 -19.10
N PHE A 384 -8.77 -0.28 -19.56
CA PHE A 384 -9.50 -1.52 -19.81
C PHE A 384 -10.22 -2.01 -18.55
N PHE A 385 -9.53 -2.05 -17.40
CA PHE A 385 -10.17 -2.42 -16.13
C PHE A 385 -11.23 -1.40 -15.70
N LEU A 386 -10.99 -0.10 -15.87
CA LEU A 386 -11.99 0.92 -15.59
C LEU A 386 -13.25 0.72 -16.45
N CYS A 387 -13.10 0.40 -17.74
CA CYS A 387 -14.20 0.09 -18.65
C CYS A 387 -14.97 -1.17 -18.23
N ILE A 388 -14.28 -2.23 -17.81
CA ILE A 388 -14.94 -3.44 -17.27
C ILE A 388 -15.77 -3.08 -16.03
N TYR A 389 -15.19 -2.33 -15.09
CA TYR A 389 -15.91 -1.89 -13.89
C TYR A 389 -17.11 -1.01 -14.24
N TYR A 390 -16.97 -0.11 -15.21
CA TYR A 390 -18.07 0.73 -15.68
C TYR A 390 -19.19 -0.11 -16.31
N PHE A 391 -18.85 -1.03 -17.21
CA PHE A 391 -19.80 -1.88 -17.91
C PHE A 391 -20.57 -2.79 -16.94
N GLU A 392 -19.87 -3.35 -15.96
CA GLU A 392 -20.50 -4.18 -14.95
C GLU A 392 -21.52 -3.39 -14.12
N GLN A 393 -21.20 -2.15 -13.76
CA GLN A 393 -22.09 -1.25 -13.03
C GLN A 393 -23.34 -0.88 -13.83
N GLU A 394 -23.19 -0.69 -15.13
CA GLU A 394 -24.31 -0.46 -16.02
C GLU A 394 -25.25 -1.68 -16.09
N LEU A 395 -24.69 -2.89 -16.17
CA LEU A 395 -25.48 -4.13 -16.07
C LEU A 395 -26.23 -4.24 -14.74
N PHE A 396 -25.61 -3.85 -13.61
CA PHE A 396 -26.30 -3.80 -12.32
C PHE A 396 -27.46 -2.83 -12.31
N SER A 397 -27.25 -1.63 -12.84
CA SER A 397 -28.30 -0.63 -12.92
C SER A 397 -29.47 -1.10 -13.78
N GLN A 398 -29.20 -1.83 -14.87
CA GLN A 398 -30.24 -2.38 -15.75
C GLN A 398 -31.01 -3.52 -15.07
N ALA A 399 -30.31 -4.42 -14.36
CA ALA A 399 -30.95 -5.51 -13.62
C ALA A 399 -31.87 -5.01 -12.49
N GLU A 400 -31.47 -3.95 -11.77
CA GLU A 400 -32.30 -3.35 -10.71
C GLU A 400 -33.56 -2.69 -11.29
N VAL A 401 -33.44 -2.00 -12.42
CA VAL A 401 -34.61 -1.48 -13.14
C VAL A 401 -35.53 -2.61 -13.59
N GLY A 402 -34.98 -3.69 -14.17
CA GLY A 402 -35.76 -4.86 -14.59
C GLY A 402 -36.51 -5.56 -13.45
N ASN A 403 -35.93 -5.64 -12.26
CA ASN A 403 -36.59 -6.22 -11.09
C ASN A 403 -37.71 -5.31 -10.55
N ASN A 404 -37.54 -3.98 -10.60
CA ASN A 404 -38.62 -3.05 -10.27
C ASN A 404 -39.80 -3.16 -11.25
N TRP A 405 -39.56 -3.41 -12.54
CA TRP A 405 -40.63 -3.71 -13.50
C TRP A 405 -41.38 -5.00 -13.13
N GLN A 406 -40.70 -6.02 -12.60
CA GLN A 406 -41.38 -7.21 -12.09
C GLN A 406 -42.23 -6.92 -10.85
N GLU A 407 -41.75 -6.10 -9.91
CA GLU A 407 -42.57 -5.67 -8.76
C GLU A 407 -43.77 -4.81 -9.19
N GLU A 408 -43.61 -3.96 -10.21
CA GLU A 408 -44.70 -3.14 -10.77
C GLU A 408 -45.74 -4.00 -11.49
N ILE A 409 -45.30 -4.98 -12.28
CA ILE A 409 -46.19 -5.96 -12.94
C ILE A 409 -46.93 -6.81 -11.91
N VAL A 410 -46.26 -7.30 -10.86
CA VAL A 410 -46.91 -8.08 -9.79
C VAL A 410 -47.91 -7.21 -9.02
N ALA A 411 -47.58 -5.95 -8.73
CA ALA A 411 -48.50 -5.02 -8.09
C ALA A 411 -49.71 -4.65 -8.98
N GLU A 412 -49.55 -4.69 -10.30
CA GLU A 412 -50.63 -4.47 -11.27
C GLU A 412 -51.55 -5.70 -11.35
N PHE A 413 -51.00 -6.92 -11.39
CA PHE A 413 -51.80 -8.15 -11.30
C PHE A 413 -52.56 -8.27 -9.96
N GLU A 414 -51.95 -7.88 -8.83
CA GLU A 414 -52.66 -7.83 -7.54
C GLU A 414 -53.80 -6.80 -7.50
N LYS A 415 -53.76 -5.77 -8.35
CA LYS A 415 -54.88 -4.83 -8.50
C LYS A 415 -56.01 -5.42 -9.34
N GLU A 416 -55.69 -6.15 -10.40
CA GLU A 416 -56.70 -6.81 -11.23
C GLU A 416 -57.44 -7.93 -10.46
N ASP A 417 -56.75 -8.71 -9.64
CA ASP A 417 -57.39 -9.74 -8.80
C ASP A 417 -58.31 -9.16 -7.71
N LYS A 418 -58.04 -7.93 -7.24
CA LYS A 418 -58.94 -7.22 -6.32
C LYS A 418 -60.19 -6.67 -7.02
N ILE A 419 -60.10 -6.42 -8.33
CA ILE A 419 -61.25 -5.95 -9.12
C ILE A 419 -62.15 -7.15 -9.46
N SER A 420 -61.59 -8.33 -9.79
CA SER A 420 -62.38 -9.54 -10.06
C SER A 420 -63.14 -10.06 -8.82
N THR A 421 -62.51 -10.02 -7.64
CA THR A 421 -63.18 -10.37 -6.37
C THR A 421 -64.24 -9.35 -5.94
N THR A 422 -64.24 -8.14 -6.51
CA THR A 422 -65.33 -7.16 -6.30
C THR A 422 -66.51 -7.41 -7.24
N GLU A 423 -66.28 -7.90 -8.46
CA GLU A 423 -67.37 -8.29 -9.38
C GLU A 423 -68.03 -9.63 -9.01
N GLU A 424 -67.28 -10.59 -8.45
CA GLU A 424 -67.87 -11.86 -7.99
C GLU A 424 -68.76 -11.69 -6.75
N ASN A 425 -68.49 -10.69 -5.91
CA ASN A 425 -69.38 -10.31 -4.81
C ASN A 425 -70.65 -9.56 -5.26
N ILE A 426 -70.71 -9.06 -6.50
CA ILE A 426 -71.92 -8.43 -7.06
C ILE A 426 -72.86 -9.46 -7.72
N LEU A 427 -72.39 -10.68 -8.02
CA LEU A 427 -73.21 -11.74 -8.60
C LEU A 427 -73.76 -12.76 -7.60
N VAL A 428 -73.32 -12.73 -6.34
CA VAL A 428 -73.83 -13.63 -5.28
C VAL A 428 -75.03 -13.02 -4.52
N GLU A 429 -75.35 -11.75 -4.71
CA GLU A 429 -76.45 -11.07 -4.01
C GLU A 429 -77.80 -11.10 -4.77
N ASN A 430 -78.13 -12.23 -5.41
CA ASN A 430 -79.42 -12.41 -6.12
C ASN A 430 -80.22 -13.65 -5.70
N ASN A 431 -79.99 -14.22 -4.52
CA ASN A 431 -80.89 -15.24 -3.96
C ASN A 431 -80.97 -15.13 -2.42
N ALA A 432 -81.79 -14.21 -1.90
CA ALA A 432 -82.67 -14.44 -0.73
C ALA A 432 -83.45 -13.18 -0.32
N HIS A 433 -84.77 -13.26 -0.46
CA HIS A 433 -85.77 -12.48 0.25
C HIS A 433 -86.67 -13.50 1.01
N PRO A 434 -87.47 -13.12 2.02
CA PRO A 434 -87.37 -11.99 2.95
C PRO A 434 -87.71 -12.37 4.41
N GLY A 435 -87.42 -11.47 5.37
CA GLY A 435 -87.96 -11.58 6.72
C GLY A 435 -87.62 -10.43 7.68
N GLY A 436 -88.19 -9.24 7.45
CA GLY A 436 -88.42 -8.17 8.44
C GLY A 436 -87.17 -7.44 8.97
N GLU A 437 -87.15 -6.16 9.32
CA GLU A 437 -88.17 -5.12 9.45
C GLU A 437 -87.40 -3.80 9.74
N LYS A 438 -87.77 -2.71 9.02
CA LYS A 438 -87.90 -1.27 9.40
C LYS A 438 -86.97 -0.69 10.50
N ASP A 439 -86.41 0.53 10.42
CA ASP A 439 -86.85 1.86 9.98
C ASP A 439 -85.59 2.73 9.70
N PHE A 440 -85.49 3.59 8.68
CA PHE A 440 -86.20 4.84 8.34
C PHE A 440 -85.51 6.14 8.83
N SER A 441 -85.53 7.12 7.93
CA SER A 441 -85.06 8.53 7.95
C SER A 441 -83.55 8.77 7.76
N GLU A 442 -83.08 9.25 6.60
CA GLU A 442 -83.36 10.46 5.80
C GLU A 442 -82.60 11.72 6.25
N GLY A 443 -81.94 12.36 5.27
CA GLY A 443 -81.75 13.82 5.26
C GLY A 443 -80.32 14.34 5.08
N PHE A 444 -79.89 14.48 3.81
CA PHE A 444 -79.00 15.49 3.15
C PHE A 444 -78.32 16.62 3.99
N PRO A 445 -77.23 17.30 3.53
CA PRO A 445 -76.73 17.41 2.14
C PRO A 445 -75.19 17.38 1.91
N ARG A 446 -74.89 17.30 0.61
CA ARG A 446 -73.70 17.69 -0.17
C ARG A 446 -73.00 18.97 0.37
N MET A 447 -71.67 18.94 0.49
CA MET A 447 -70.84 20.16 0.63
C MET A 447 -69.50 20.02 -0.10
N GLU A 448 -69.04 21.18 -0.58
CA GLU A 448 -68.16 21.43 -1.71
C GLU A 448 -66.66 21.20 -1.49
N LEU A 449 -65.99 21.14 -2.64
CA LEU A 449 -64.57 21.26 -2.90
C LEU A 449 -64.03 22.62 -2.39
N GLU A 450 -62.99 22.61 -1.54
CA GLU A 450 -62.17 23.79 -1.24
C GLU A 450 -60.67 23.53 -1.48
N GLU A 451 -60.03 24.54 -2.08
CA GLU A 451 -58.63 24.65 -2.49
C GLU A 451 -57.68 24.99 -1.30
N PRO A 452 -56.34 24.93 -1.49
CA PRO A 452 -55.39 24.87 -0.38
C PRO A 452 -55.04 26.24 0.21
N SER A 453 -55.16 26.37 1.54
CA SER A 453 -54.73 27.57 2.28
C SER A 453 -53.27 27.47 2.73
N THR A 454 -52.47 28.39 2.18
CA THR A 454 -51.14 28.82 2.62
C THR A 454 -51.10 29.28 4.09
N LYS A 455 -50.07 28.84 4.86
CA LYS A 455 -49.27 29.65 5.81
C LYS A 455 -48.28 28.76 6.59
N ALA A 456 -47.00 28.91 6.28
CA ALA A 456 -45.90 28.39 7.09
C ALA A 456 -45.53 29.41 8.18
N PRO A 457 -45.27 29.01 9.44
CA PRO A 457 -44.66 29.90 10.41
C PRO A 457 -43.13 29.95 10.22
N ASP A 458 -42.65 31.18 10.03
CA ASP A 458 -41.27 31.59 10.02
C ASP A 458 -40.65 31.50 11.43
N ARG A 459 -39.50 30.84 11.59
CA ARG A 459 -38.60 30.98 12.73
C ARG A 459 -37.18 30.53 12.35
N ARG A 460 -36.36 31.47 11.86
CA ARG A 460 -34.89 31.41 11.94
C ARG A 460 -34.43 32.13 13.19
N ALA A 461 -33.91 31.39 14.16
CA ALA A 461 -32.99 31.93 15.16
C ALA A 461 -31.56 31.65 14.69
N VAL A 462 -30.78 32.73 14.60
CA VAL A 462 -29.35 32.74 14.27
C VAL A 462 -28.58 32.58 15.60
N PHE A 463 -27.68 31.61 15.68
CA PHE A 463 -26.64 31.57 16.72
C PHE A 463 -25.27 31.81 16.06
N SER A 464 -24.55 32.78 16.61
CA SER A 464 -23.17 33.16 16.27
C SER A 464 -22.19 32.07 16.72
N LYS A 465 -21.11 31.89 15.95
CA LYS A 465 -20.19 30.77 16.10
C LYS A 465 -18.74 31.24 15.99
N ASP A 466 -18.13 31.51 17.14
CA ASP A 466 -16.70 31.83 17.25
C ASP A 466 -16.05 30.88 18.27
N SER A 467 -15.62 29.69 17.84
CA SER A 467 -14.42 29.01 18.38
C SER A 467 -14.00 27.83 17.47
N MET A 468 -12.70 27.74 17.17
CA MET A 468 -12.09 26.72 16.31
C MET A 468 -12.11 25.31 16.95
N GLU A 469 -12.26 25.21 18.28
CA GLU A 469 -12.45 23.94 19.00
C GLU A 469 -13.79 23.27 18.68
N SER A 470 -14.83 24.06 18.38
CA SER A 470 -16.12 23.53 17.95
C SER A 470 -16.06 22.91 16.54
N TYR A 471 -15.17 23.39 15.67
CA TYR A 471 -15.07 22.93 14.28
C TYR A 471 -14.59 21.47 14.15
N ILE A 472 -13.70 21.00 15.03
CA ILE A 472 -13.23 19.60 15.03
C ILE A 472 -14.30 18.65 15.61
N TYR A 473 -15.23 19.15 16.42
CA TYR A 473 -16.34 18.38 16.98
C TYR A 473 -17.62 18.44 16.12
N GLU A 474 -17.87 19.53 15.40
CA GLU A 474 -19.11 19.73 14.62
C GLU A 474 -19.01 19.38 13.14
N THR A 475 -17.82 19.28 12.55
CA THR A 475 -17.66 18.88 11.13
C THR A 475 -18.11 17.45 10.83
N VAL A 476 -18.53 16.70 11.85
CA VAL A 476 -18.97 15.31 11.75
C VAL A 476 -20.45 15.12 12.08
N TYR A 477 -21.25 16.19 12.28
CA TYR A 477 -22.69 16.05 12.53
C TYR A 477 -23.65 16.44 11.36
N PHE A 478 -24.21 15.38 10.76
CA PHE A 478 -25.60 15.19 10.35
C PHE A 478 -26.15 15.99 9.16
N ASP A 479 -26.34 15.26 8.07
CA ASP A 479 -27.55 15.45 7.26
C ASP A 479 -28.73 15.31 8.23
N ARG A 480 -29.49 16.40 8.40
CA ARG A 480 -30.73 16.38 9.16
C ARG A 480 -31.60 15.29 8.53
N MET A 481 -31.78 14.15 9.21
CA MET A 481 -33.06 13.49 9.09
C MET A 481 -34.07 14.49 9.63
N THR A 482 -34.69 15.26 8.73
CA THR A 482 -35.93 15.94 9.00
C THR A 482 -36.95 14.85 9.30
N LEU A 483 -37.01 14.43 10.57
CA LEU A 483 -38.20 13.81 11.11
C LEU A 483 -39.31 14.83 10.86
N THR A 484 -40.24 14.48 9.98
CA THR A 484 -41.43 15.26 9.68
C THR A 484 -42.11 15.63 11.00
N GLY A 485 -42.41 16.92 11.16
CA GLY A 485 -42.65 17.59 12.45
C GLY A 485 -43.82 17.12 13.30
N ASP A 486 -44.62 16.15 12.83
CA ASP A 486 -45.83 15.71 13.53
C ASP A 486 -45.58 14.64 14.61
N SER A 487 -44.51 13.87 14.54
CA SER A 487 -44.20 12.87 15.59
C SER A 487 -43.41 13.47 16.76
N LEU A 488 -42.63 14.52 16.51
CA LEU A 488 -41.76 15.14 17.50
C LEU A 488 -42.55 15.92 18.55
N THR A 489 -43.68 16.53 18.17
CA THR A 489 -44.49 17.38 19.05
C THR A 489 -45.23 16.57 20.12
N LYS A 490 -45.61 15.32 19.82
CA LYS A 490 -46.21 14.39 20.81
C LYS A 490 -45.16 13.77 21.74
N ALA A 491 -43.95 13.51 21.28
CA ALA A 491 -42.84 13.08 22.14
C ALA A 491 -42.31 14.22 23.04
N ARG A 492 -42.48 15.49 22.62
CA ARG A 492 -42.04 16.67 23.37
C ARG A 492 -42.83 16.90 24.65
N LEU A 493 -44.13 16.61 24.64
CA LEU A 493 -45.02 16.81 25.79
C LEU A 493 -44.89 15.72 26.87
N ALA A 494 -44.35 14.55 26.53
CA ALA A 494 -44.12 13.47 27.50
C ALA A 494 -42.81 13.62 28.29
N ARG A 495 -41.98 14.62 28.00
CA ARG A 495 -40.56 14.67 28.41
C ARG A 495 -40.15 15.97 29.09
N GLU A 496 -41.09 16.68 29.72
CA GLU A 496 -40.81 17.96 30.37
C GLU A 496 -40.31 17.83 31.82
N SER A 497 -39.91 16.64 32.31
CA SER A 497 -39.52 16.45 33.72
C SER A 497 -38.15 15.81 34.01
N THR A 498 -37.19 15.72 33.06
CA THR A 498 -35.83 15.27 33.42
C THR A 498 -34.72 16.10 32.78
N THR A 499 -33.77 16.49 33.64
CA THR A 499 -32.54 17.27 33.46
C THR A 499 -31.49 16.63 32.53
N ASP A 500 -31.86 15.66 31.71
CA ASP A 500 -30.94 14.76 31.00
C ASP A 500 -30.64 15.20 29.55
N ARG A 501 -30.93 16.47 29.22
CA ARG A 501 -30.92 16.97 27.83
C ARG A 501 -29.55 17.43 27.32
N ASP A 502 -28.57 17.59 28.20
CA ASP A 502 -27.25 18.12 27.84
C ASP A 502 -26.15 17.05 27.82
N LYS A 503 -26.50 15.76 27.92
CA LYS A 503 -25.51 14.70 27.84
C LYS A 503 -24.81 14.70 26.47
N SER A 504 -23.49 14.90 26.51
CA SER A 504 -22.63 14.85 25.34
C SER A 504 -22.66 13.45 24.70
N SER A 505 -22.48 13.33 23.38
CA SER A 505 -22.40 12.01 22.72
C SER A 505 -21.29 11.12 23.30
N LYS A 506 -20.26 11.72 23.91
CA LYS A 506 -19.22 10.99 24.65
C LYS A 506 -19.76 10.43 25.96
N GLU A 507 -20.55 11.20 26.70
CA GLU A 507 -21.15 10.77 27.96
C GLU A 507 -22.18 9.65 27.74
N ILE A 508 -22.95 9.72 26.66
CA ILE A 508 -23.86 8.62 26.24
C ILE A 508 -23.06 7.34 25.95
N TYR A 509 -21.90 7.46 25.28
CA TYR A 509 -21.02 6.32 25.03
C TYR A 509 -20.45 5.76 26.32
N ASP A 510 -19.90 6.61 27.19
CA ASP A 510 -19.27 6.21 28.45
C ASP A 510 -20.31 5.55 29.38
N GLU A 511 -21.53 6.07 29.47
CA GLU A 511 -22.64 5.49 30.26
C GLU A 511 -23.05 4.09 29.79
N ILE A 512 -23.22 3.89 28.48
CA ILE A 512 -23.54 2.58 27.89
C ILE A 512 -22.37 1.61 28.04
N ALA A 513 -21.14 2.07 27.81
CA ALA A 513 -19.94 1.24 27.94
C ALA A 513 -19.71 0.80 29.40
N GLU A 514 -19.89 1.68 30.38
CA GLU A 514 -19.81 1.35 31.80
C GLU A 514 -20.95 0.41 32.25
N GLY A 515 -22.14 0.54 31.65
CA GLY A 515 -23.24 -0.42 31.80
C GLY A 515 -22.87 -1.83 31.34
N ASP A 516 -22.27 -1.94 30.14
CA ASP A 516 -21.77 -3.20 29.59
C ASP A 516 -20.60 -3.78 30.40
N GLU A 517 -19.69 -2.92 30.88
CA GLU A 517 -18.49 -3.36 31.64
C GLU A 517 -18.82 -3.91 33.02
N ARG A 518 -19.86 -3.39 33.71
CA ARG A 518 -20.30 -3.92 35.01
C ARG A 518 -20.77 -5.38 34.96
N ASN A 519 -21.19 -5.87 33.80
CA ASN A 519 -21.65 -7.25 33.61
C ASN A 519 -20.54 -8.22 33.16
N LEU A 520 -19.34 -7.72 32.82
CA LEU A 520 -18.24 -8.51 32.28
C LEU A 520 -17.02 -8.48 33.21
N CYS A 521 -17.05 -9.35 34.23
CA CYS A 521 -15.92 -9.61 35.14
C CYS A 521 -14.80 -10.41 34.43
N ILE A 522 -14.27 -9.90 33.32
CA ILE A 522 -13.16 -10.51 32.57
C ILE A 522 -11.85 -9.78 32.90
N LYS A 523 -10.93 -10.56 33.49
CA LYS A 523 -9.64 -10.18 34.06
C LYS A 523 -8.77 -9.32 33.10
N TRP A 524 -8.27 -8.21 33.62
CA TRP A 524 -7.52 -7.17 32.89
C TRP A 524 -6.32 -7.66 32.06
N HIS A 525 -5.68 -8.77 32.46
CA HIS A 525 -4.56 -9.36 31.72
C HIS A 525 -4.98 -9.86 30.32
N HIS A 526 -6.25 -10.22 30.14
CA HIS A 526 -6.78 -10.59 28.83
C HIS A 526 -6.97 -9.36 27.93
N ARG A 527 -7.14 -8.15 28.51
CA ARG A 527 -7.13 -6.86 27.80
C ARG A 527 -5.70 -6.46 27.42
N LEU A 528 -4.72 -6.67 28.30
CA LEU A 528 -3.30 -6.40 28.02
C LEU A 528 -2.76 -7.33 26.91
N LEU A 529 -3.03 -8.65 27.00
CA LEU A 529 -2.61 -9.59 25.96
C LEU A 529 -3.31 -9.36 24.61
N ARG A 530 -4.58 -8.91 24.60
CA ARG A 530 -5.30 -8.55 23.37
C ARG A 530 -4.89 -7.21 22.77
N SER A 531 -4.34 -6.31 23.58
CA SER A 531 -3.88 -4.98 23.12
C SER A 531 -2.44 -5.00 22.60
N LEU A 532 -1.66 -6.04 22.92
CA LEU A 532 -0.35 -6.24 22.30
C LEU A 532 -0.51 -6.59 20.81
N PRO A 533 0.21 -5.91 19.89
CA PRO A 533 0.05 -6.09 18.45
C PRO A 533 0.36 -7.51 17.96
N PHE A 534 1.14 -8.28 18.72
CA PHE A 534 1.49 -9.66 18.38
C PHE A 534 0.29 -10.62 18.34
N LEU A 535 -0.67 -10.50 19.26
CA LEU A 535 -1.80 -11.43 19.34
C LEU A 535 -2.79 -11.24 18.17
N PRO A 536 -3.19 -10.01 17.79
CA PRO A 536 -3.93 -9.76 16.55
C PRO A 536 -3.18 -10.20 15.30
N ILE A 537 -1.86 -9.94 15.20
CA ILE A 537 -1.05 -10.38 14.05
C ILE A 537 -1.05 -11.91 13.95
N TRP A 538 -0.79 -12.59 15.07
CA TRP A 538 -0.80 -14.04 15.17
C TRP A 538 -2.17 -14.63 14.86
N HIS A 539 -3.26 -14.05 15.40
CA HIS A 539 -4.62 -14.47 15.08
C HIS A 539 -5.02 -14.18 13.64
N ILE A 540 -4.58 -13.07 13.02
CA ILE A 540 -4.84 -12.80 11.61
C ILE A 540 -4.12 -13.83 10.76
N PHE A 541 -2.84 -14.11 11.04
CA PHE A 541 -2.04 -15.09 10.32
C PHE A 541 -2.68 -16.49 10.47
N ILE A 542 -2.88 -16.96 11.71
CA ILE A 542 -3.46 -18.28 11.97
C ILE A 542 -4.91 -18.37 11.50
N ARG A 543 -5.81 -17.41 11.78
CA ARG A 543 -7.22 -17.54 11.31
C ARG A 543 -7.33 -17.45 9.80
N GLN A 544 -6.56 -16.60 9.13
CA GLN A 544 -6.60 -16.57 7.67
C GLN A 544 -6.07 -17.88 7.09
N HIS A 545 -4.96 -18.39 7.59
CA HIS A 545 -4.37 -19.63 7.08
C HIS A 545 -5.14 -20.88 7.50
N ALA A 546 -5.70 -20.93 8.71
CA ALA A 546 -6.56 -22.03 9.16
C ALA A 546 -7.83 -22.14 8.31
N LYS A 547 -8.41 -21.03 7.84
CA LYS A 547 -9.52 -21.06 6.88
C LYS A 547 -9.10 -21.54 5.48
N ILE A 548 -7.86 -21.27 5.07
CA ILE A 548 -7.31 -21.70 3.78
C ILE A 548 -6.98 -23.20 3.81
N TRP A 549 -6.47 -23.71 4.94
CA TRP A 549 -6.02 -25.08 5.09
C TRP A 549 -7.09 -26.02 5.65
N SER A 550 -8.21 -25.51 6.17
CA SER A 550 -9.35 -26.34 6.55
C SER A 550 -10.16 -26.75 5.31
N CYS A 551 -9.57 -27.58 4.45
CA CYS A 551 -10.32 -28.30 3.41
C CYS A 551 -11.45 -29.16 4.01
N CYS A 552 -11.46 -29.41 5.32
CA CYS A 552 -12.44 -30.25 6.01
C CYS A 552 -13.56 -29.48 6.72
N ARG A 553 -13.59 -28.14 6.73
CA ARG A 553 -14.69 -27.40 7.37
C ARG A 553 -15.81 -27.18 6.35
N LYS A 554 -16.98 -27.79 6.59
CA LYS A 554 -18.21 -27.62 5.80
C LYS A 554 -18.78 -26.20 5.94
N ASP A 555 -18.07 -25.19 5.46
CA ASP A 555 -18.69 -23.88 5.23
C ASP A 555 -19.55 -24.02 3.97
N SER A 556 -20.87 -24.14 4.17
CA SER A 556 -21.88 -24.34 3.12
C SER A 556 -21.75 -23.33 1.97
N VAL A 557 -21.31 -22.11 2.27
CA VAL A 557 -21.12 -21.01 1.31
C VAL A 557 -19.94 -21.26 0.35
N PHE A 558 -18.89 -21.97 0.77
CA PHE A 558 -17.81 -22.31 -0.16
C PHE A 558 -18.24 -23.43 -1.10
N TYR A 559 -18.94 -24.46 -0.58
CA TYR A 559 -19.38 -25.60 -1.38
C TYR A 559 -20.36 -25.19 -2.50
N THR A 560 -21.23 -24.22 -2.24
CA THR A 560 -22.22 -23.73 -3.23
C THR A 560 -21.62 -22.84 -4.33
N GLN A 561 -20.36 -22.42 -4.22
CA GLN A 561 -19.73 -21.61 -5.28
C GLN A 561 -19.34 -22.45 -6.50
N PRO A 562 -19.47 -21.89 -7.72
CA PRO A 562 -19.03 -22.54 -8.94
C PRO A 562 -17.51 -22.77 -8.94
N CYS A 563 -17.07 -23.82 -9.64
CA CYS A 563 -15.67 -24.30 -9.61
C CYS A 563 -14.65 -23.19 -9.96
N TYR A 564 -14.92 -22.40 -11.00
CA TYR A 564 -14.01 -21.33 -11.42
C TYR A 564 -13.76 -20.28 -10.32
N ARG A 565 -14.78 -19.98 -9.50
CA ARG A 565 -14.67 -18.99 -8.41
C ARG A 565 -13.83 -19.54 -7.25
N LYS A 566 -13.92 -20.85 -6.99
CA LYS A 566 -13.07 -21.54 -6.02
C LYS A 566 -11.62 -21.53 -6.47
N ILE A 567 -11.36 -21.91 -7.72
CA ILE A 567 -10.02 -21.89 -8.32
C ILE A 567 -9.44 -20.48 -8.27
N TRP A 568 -10.21 -19.46 -8.67
CA TRP A 568 -9.80 -18.06 -8.61
C TRP A 568 -9.44 -17.62 -7.19
N HIS A 569 -10.27 -17.97 -6.20
CA HIS A 569 -10.01 -17.64 -4.80
C HIS A 569 -8.72 -18.30 -4.26
N VAL A 570 -8.48 -19.57 -4.60
CA VAL A 570 -7.24 -20.26 -4.26
C VAL A 570 -6.05 -19.58 -4.93
N PHE A 571 -6.14 -19.34 -6.24
CA PHE A 571 -5.08 -18.68 -7.01
C PHE A 571 -4.70 -17.31 -6.43
N VAL A 572 -5.67 -16.43 -6.17
CA VAL A 572 -5.42 -15.09 -5.60
C VAL A 572 -4.75 -15.19 -4.22
N ASN A 573 -5.16 -16.13 -3.37
CA ASN A 573 -4.56 -16.28 -2.04
C ASN A 573 -3.15 -16.87 -2.12
N THR A 574 -2.91 -17.87 -2.98
CA THR A 574 -1.57 -18.41 -3.23
C THR A 574 -0.66 -17.32 -3.76
N PHE A 575 -1.11 -16.54 -4.75
CA PHE A 575 -0.35 -15.42 -5.31
C PHE A 575 0.03 -14.38 -4.23
N ARG A 576 -0.91 -14.03 -3.34
CA ARG A 576 -0.63 -13.13 -2.20
C ARG A 576 0.44 -13.70 -1.26
N ILE A 577 0.37 -14.99 -0.94
CA ILE A 577 1.37 -15.66 -0.10
C ILE A 577 2.75 -15.60 -0.77
N CYS A 578 2.82 -15.89 -2.07
CA CYS A 578 4.06 -15.80 -2.83
C CYS A 578 4.67 -14.38 -2.78
N ILE A 579 3.84 -13.33 -2.92
CA ILE A 579 4.30 -11.94 -2.79
C ILE A 579 4.87 -11.66 -1.39
N TYR A 580 4.20 -12.11 -0.33
CA TYR A 580 4.69 -11.91 1.04
C TYR A 580 6.00 -12.65 1.29
N LEU A 581 6.10 -13.90 0.83
CA LEU A 581 7.34 -14.67 0.93
C LEU A 581 8.47 -14.01 0.14
N LEU A 582 8.18 -13.47 -1.05
CA LEU A 582 9.15 -12.74 -1.86
C LEU A 582 9.62 -11.45 -1.15
N ALA A 583 8.70 -10.67 -0.56
CA ALA A 583 9.04 -9.47 0.18
C ALA A 583 9.94 -9.77 1.40
N ILE A 584 9.59 -10.81 2.16
CA ILE A 584 10.43 -11.28 3.28
C ILE A 584 11.79 -11.75 2.77
N PHE A 585 11.83 -12.53 1.69
CA PHE A 585 13.07 -13.03 1.10
C PHE A 585 14.01 -11.91 0.67
N VAL A 586 13.50 -10.90 -0.06
CA VAL A 586 14.30 -9.71 -0.46
C VAL A 586 14.81 -8.94 0.76
N THR A 587 13.97 -8.81 1.80
CA THR A 587 14.36 -8.15 3.05
C THR A 587 15.49 -8.89 3.76
N VAL A 588 15.37 -10.21 3.89
CA VAL A 588 16.40 -11.06 4.50
C VAL A 588 17.71 -10.98 3.71
N ILE A 589 17.66 -10.98 2.37
CA ILE A 589 18.85 -10.79 1.53
C ILE A 589 19.48 -9.42 1.76
N GLY A 590 18.68 -8.35 1.79
CA GLY A 590 19.17 -7.00 2.04
C GLY A 590 19.88 -6.88 3.39
N CYS A 591 19.26 -7.38 4.46
CA CYS A 591 19.84 -7.40 5.81
C CYS A 591 21.10 -8.27 5.87
N GLY A 592 21.04 -9.49 5.34
CA GLY A 592 22.17 -10.43 5.34
C GLY A 592 23.37 -9.89 4.56
N SER A 593 23.12 -9.26 3.42
CA SER A 593 24.18 -8.67 2.60
C SER A 593 24.84 -7.47 3.26
N ALA A 594 24.07 -6.60 3.93
CA ALA A 594 24.62 -5.49 4.70
C ALA A 594 25.56 -5.97 5.83
N VAL A 595 25.15 -7.02 6.55
CA VAL A 595 25.99 -7.65 7.59
C VAL A 595 27.26 -8.27 7.00
N GLN A 596 27.13 -9.02 5.89
CA GLN A 596 28.29 -9.61 5.20
C GLN A 596 29.24 -8.54 4.66
N THR A 597 28.71 -7.45 4.12
CA THR A 597 29.48 -6.31 3.59
C THR A 597 30.27 -5.64 4.70
N LYS A 598 29.65 -5.37 5.85
CA LYS A 598 30.33 -4.83 7.03
C LYS A 598 31.46 -5.75 7.49
N THR A 599 31.20 -7.06 7.52
CA THR A 599 32.20 -8.07 7.92
C THR A 599 33.36 -8.14 6.93
N ALA A 600 33.08 -8.13 5.63
CA ALA A 600 34.09 -8.12 4.58
C ALA A 600 34.96 -6.86 4.66
N LEU A 601 34.36 -5.67 4.79
CA LEU A 601 35.10 -4.41 4.93
C LEU A 601 36.02 -4.41 6.16
N ALA A 602 35.58 -5.00 7.28
CA ALA A 602 36.40 -5.09 8.48
C ALA A 602 37.63 -6.01 8.30
N LYS A 603 37.52 -7.05 7.47
CA LYS A 603 38.61 -8.02 7.21
C LYS A 603 39.50 -7.66 6.03
N LEU A 604 39.00 -6.86 5.10
CA LEU A 604 39.69 -6.55 3.85
C LEU A 604 41.10 -5.97 4.06
N PRO A 605 41.36 -5.05 5.01
CA PRO A 605 42.71 -4.52 5.22
C PRO A 605 43.73 -5.59 5.60
N GLU A 606 43.35 -6.54 6.45
CA GLU A 606 44.23 -7.65 6.88
C GLU A 606 44.44 -8.65 5.73
N SER A 607 43.38 -9.00 5.00
CA SER A 607 43.50 -9.84 3.81
C SER A 607 44.40 -9.20 2.74
N PHE A 608 44.28 -7.89 2.55
CA PHE A 608 45.12 -7.12 1.63
C PHE A 608 46.59 -7.13 2.06
N LYS A 609 46.84 -6.93 3.35
CA LYS A 609 48.18 -7.00 3.94
C LYS A 609 48.83 -8.37 3.71
N ILE A 610 48.10 -9.44 4.02
CA ILE A 610 48.59 -10.82 3.86
C ILE A 610 48.85 -11.16 2.39
N SER A 611 47.96 -10.74 1.48
CA SER A 611 48.00 -11.15 0.08
C SER A 611 48.95 -10.32 -0.78
N TYR A 612 49.10 -9.03 -0.52
CA TYR A 612 49.72 -8.09 -1.45
C TYR A 612 50.98 -7.40 -0.92
N GLU A 613 51.05 -7.08 0.37
CA GLU A 613 52.20 -6.32 0.93
C GLU A 613 53.53 -7.04 0.68
N LYS A 614 53.50 -8.38 0.72
CA LYS A 614 54.67 -9.23 0.50
C LYS A 614 54.62 -10.02 -0.81
N GLN A 615 53.74 -9.67 -1.74
CA GLN A 615 53.56 -10.49 -2.96
C GLN A 615 54.83 -10.57 -3.80
N ASN A 616 55.59 -9.48 -3.91
CA ASN A 616 56.79 -9.41 -4.74
C ASN A 616 58.09 -9.78 -3.98
N VAL A 617 57.99 -10.31 -2.76
CA VAL A 617 59.14 -10.67 -1.91
C VAL A 617 58.92 -12.05 -1.29
N GLY A 618 60.01 -12.75 -0.99
CA GLY A 618 59.96 -14.11 -0.43
C GLY A 618 59.83 -15.19 -1.50
N PRO A 619 59.23 -16.35 -1.18
CA PRO A 619 59.31 -17.52 -2.03
C PRO A 619 58.61 -17.32 -3.37
N VAL A 620 59.17 -17.93 -4.41
CA VAL A 620 58.66 -17.87 -5.78
C VAL A 620 58.60 -19.27 -6.37
N CYS A 621 57.64 -19.47 -7.27
CA CYS A 621 57.54 -20.68 -8.07
C CYS A 621 58.09 -20.41 -9.46
N ALA A 622 59.09 -21.18 -9.89
CA ALA A 622 59.86 -20.94 -11.11
C ALA A 622 60.16 -22.24 -11.87
N PHE A 623 60.53 -22.12 -13.15
CA PHE A 623 60.84 -23.26 -14.02
C PHE A 623 62.16 -23.08 -14.77
N ASP A 624 62.85 -24.19 -15.10
CA ASP A 624 64.12 -24.16 -15.85
C ASP A 624 63.92 -23.84 -17.33
N THR A 625 62.99 -24.56 -17.96
CA THR A 625 62.74 -24.55 -19.40
C THR A 625 61.23 -24.62 -19.65
N LYS A 626 60.80 -24.23 -20.85
CA LYS A 626 59.38 -24.29 -21.23
C LYS A 626 58.87 -25.73 -21.14
N PHE A 627 57.85 -25.95 -20.31
CA PHE A 627 57.32 -27.28 -19.94
C PHE A 627 58.29 -28.19 -19.16
N GLY A 628 59.36 -27.62 -18.58
CA GLY A 628 60.34 -28.33 -17.76
C GLY A 628 59.94 -28.47 -16.28
N ASN A 629 60.92 -28.52 -15.39
CA ASN A 629 60.68 -28.75 -13.97
C ASN A 629 60.25 -27.46 -13.27
N ILE A 630 59.09 -27.49 -12.60
CA ILE A 630 58.63 -26.40 -11.74
C ILE A 630 59.11 -26.67 -10.32
N ARG A 631 59.76 -25.69 -9.69
CA ARG A 631 60.20 -25.78 -8.28
C ARG A 631 60.08 -24.45 -7.56
N GLU A 632 60.00 -24.55 -6.24
CA GLU A 632 59.98 -23.41 -5.34
C GLU A 632 61.40 -22.98 -4.99
N PHE A 633 61.59 -21.66 -4.85
CA PHE A 633 62.80 -21.03 -4.34
C PHE A 633 62.45 -20.07 -3.21
N ALA A 634 63.38 -19.81 -2.29
CA ALA A 634 63.12 -18.91 -1.16
C ALA A 634 63.03 -17.43 -1.57
N SER A 635 63.61 -17.07 -2.73
CA SER A 635 63.58 -15.71 -3.26
C SER A 635 63.70 -15.68 -4.79
N LYS A 636 63.35 -14.53 -5.37
CA LYS A 636 63.59 -14.21 -6.78
C LYS A 636 65.06 -14.40 -7.17
N ASP A 637 65.97 -13.86 -6.37
CA ASP A 637 67.40 -13.85 -6.69
C ASP A 637 67.96 -15.29 -6.71
N GLU A 638 67.50 -16.15 -5.81
CA GLU A 638 67.87 -17.56 -5.79
C GLU A 638 67.37 -18.31 -7.02
N ALA A 639 66.14 -18.05 -7.47
CA ALA A 639 65.61 -18.63 -8.71
C ALA A 639 66.47 -18.21 -9.92
N HIS A 640 66.82 -16.93 -10.01
CA HIS A 640 67.65 -16.38 -11.09
C HIS A 640 69.08 -16.92 -11.06
N LEU A 641 69.70 -17.01 -9.88
CA LEU A 641 71.02 -17.62 -9.71
C LEU A 641 71.05 -19.09 -10.15
N ALA A 642 69.93 -19.78 -10.01
CA ALA A 642 69.78 -21.16 -10.44
C ALA A 642 69.39 -21.31 -11.92
N ASN A 643 69.33 -20.22 -12.70
CA ASN A 643 68.86 -20.15 -14.09
C ASN A 643 67.38 -20.56 -14.28
N PHE A 644 66.50 -20.20 -13.34
CA PHE A 644 65.06 -20.45 -13.44
C PHE A 644 64.31 -19.16 -13.78
N THR A 645 63.23 -19.32 -14.55
CA THR A 645 62.28 -18.26 -14.92
C THR A 645 61.11 -18.27 -13.96
N ILE A 646 60.77 -17.13 -13.35
CA ILE A 646 59.68 -17.07 -12.39
C ILE A 646 58.33 -17.21 -13.10
N ALA A 647 57.55 -18.24 -12.74
CA ALA A 647 56.19 -18.44 -13.21
C ALA A 647 55.18 -17.59 -12.42
N HIS A 648 55.28 -17.55 -11.10
CA HIS A 648 54.40 -16.73 -10.28
C HIS A 648 55.01 -16.36 -8.93
N CYS A 649 54.51 -15.27 -8.36
CA CYS A 649 54.82 -14.89 -6.98
C CYS A 649 54.28 -15.91 -5.98
N GLY A 650 54.99 -16.13 -4.87
CA GLY A 650 54.60 -17.05 -3.80
C GLY A 650 55.08 -18.50 -4.02
N PRO A 651 54.92 -19.36 -3.00
CA PRO A 651 55.36 -20.75 -3.03
C PRO A 651 54.61 -21.58 -4.08
N CYS A 652 55.22 -22.67 -4.55
CA CYS A 652 54.53 -23.62 -5.43
C CYS A 652 53.48 -24.41 -4.60
N ALA A 653 52.31 -24.66 -5.17
CA ALA A 653 51.29 -25.48 -4.50
C ALA A 653 50.40 -26.22 -5.52
N ALA A 654 49.17 -26.54 -5.14
CA ALA A 654 48.31 -27.47 -5.90
C ALA A 654 48.02 -27.02 -7.34
N CYS A 655 47.92 -25.71 -7.60
CA CYS A 655 47.66 -25.16 -8.93
C CYS A 655 48.93 -24.71 -9.66
N SER A 656 50.13 -25.09 -9.19
CA SER A 656 51.39 -24.72 -9.83
C SER A 656 51.83 -25.72 -10.91
N THR A 657 50.93 -26.60 -11.38
CA THR A 657 51.23 -27.54 -12.49
C THR A 657 51.10 -26.85 -13.86
N TRP A 658 51.78 -27.37 -14.89
CA TRP A 658 51.66 -26.82 -16.24
C TRP A 658 50.22 -26.77 -16.77
N ASN A 659 49.43 -27.81 -16.49
CA ASN A 659 48.02 -27.85 -16.87
C ASN A 659 47.24 -26.71 -16.20
N ASP A 660 47.39 -26.55 -14.88
CA ASP A 660 46.61 -25.55 -14.14
C ASP A 660 47.04 -24.12 -14.48
N LEU A 661 48.35 -23.88 -14.69
CA LEU A 661 48.86 -22.59 -15.17
C LEU A 661 48.30 -22.26 -16.57
N GLN A 662 48.20 -23.25 -17.46
CA GLN A 662 47.57 -23.09 -18.77
C GLN A 662 46.08 -22.77 -18.63
N VAL A 663 45.35 -23.47 -17.75
CA VAL A 663 43.93 -23.21 -17.47
C VAL A 663 43.71 -21.79 -16.95
N GLN A 664 44.54 -21.31 -16.02
CA GLN A 664 44.46 -19.93 -15.50
C GLN A 664 44.56 -18.88 -16.62
N TYR A 665 45.38 -19.14 -17.64
CA TYR A 665 45.53 -18.25 -18.77
C TYR A 665 44.45 -18.41 -19.84
N SER A 666 44.12 -19.64 -20.23
CA SER A 666 43.14 -19.91 -21.29
C SER A 666 41.73 -19.46 -20.91
N THR A 667 41.38 -19.56 -19.62
CA THR A 667 40.08 -19.13 -19.07
C THR A 667 40.11 -17.69 -18.52
N ARG A 668 41.14 -16.88 -18.81
CA ARG A 668 41.29 -15.54 -18.20
C ARG A 668 40.09 -14.60 -18.40
N HIS A 669 39.29 -14.81 -19.44
CA HIS A 669 38.14 -13.96 -19.79
C HIS A 669 36.79 -14.48 -19.28
N ASP A 670 36.72 -15.71 -18.77
CA ASP A 670 35.47 -16.36 -18.38
C ASP A 670 35.58 -17.20 -17.10
N LEU A 671 36.74 -17.31 -16.47
CA LEU A 671 36.93 -18.12 -15.26
C LEU A 671 36.02 -17.70 -14.11
N ALA A 672 35.72 -16.40 -13.92
CA ALA A 672 34.78 -16.00 -12.87
C ALA A 672 33.36 -16.45 -13.19
N LEU A 673 32.98 -16.44 -14.48
CA LEU A 673 31.69 -16.95 -14.95
C LEU A 673 31.60 -18.49 -14.81
N LEU A 674 32.64 -19.22 -15.21
CA LEU A 674 32.72 -20.67 -15.09
C LEU A 674 32.77 -21.11 -13.63
N GLY A 675 33.64 -20.49 -12.84
CA GLY A 675 33.75 -20.70 -11.39
C GLY A 675 32.42 -20.47 -10.68
N ARG A 676 31.67 -19.44 -11.06
CA ARG A 676 30.31 -19.24 -10.56
C ARG A 676 29.37 -20.41 -10.89
N LYS A 677 29.36 -20.88 -12.13
CA LYS A 677 28.48 -22.00 -12.55
C LYS A 677 28.80 -23.25 -11.73
N CYS A 678 30.08 -23.51 -11.46
CA CYS A 678 30.50 -24.61 -10.59
C CYS A 678 30.18 -24.36 -9.11
N ALA A 679 30.36 -23.14 -8.60
CA ALA A 679 29.98 -22.78 -7.24
C ALA A 679 28.48 -22.98 -7.00
N GLN A 680 27.60 -22.69 -7.97
CA GLN A 680 26.17 -22.95 -7.85
C GLN A 680 25.84 -24.44 -7.67
N LYS A 681 26.68 -25.36 -8.16
CA LYS A 681 26.52 -26.79 -7.93
C LYS A 681 26.65 -27.16 -6.44
N THR A 682 27.37 -26.37 -5.65
CA THR A 682 27.43 -26.57 -4.19
C THR A 682 26.09 -26.37 -3.47
N ILE A 683 25.11 -25.70 -4.10
CA ILE A 683 23.79 -25.46 -3.50
C ILE A 683 22.88 -26.68 -3.66
N LEU A 684 22.90 -27.33 -4.83
CA LEU A 684 21.96 -28.42 -5.17
C LEU A 684 22.61 -29.81 -5.24
N GLY A 685 23.88 -29.89 -5.66
CA GLY A 685 24.59 -31.16 -5.90
C GLY A 685 25.70 -31.48 -4.89
N GLY A 686 25.96 -30.59 -3.93
CA GLY A 686 27.00 -30.79 -2.91
C GLY A 686 28.42 -30.56 -3.42
N VAL A 687 29.41 -31.07 -2.67
CA VAL A 687 30.84 -30.84 -2.89
C VAL A 687 31.33 -31.54 -4.16
N GLU A 688 30.94 -32.80 -4.36
CA GLU A 688 31.37 -33.62 -5.50
C GLU A 688 30.90 -33.04 -6.84
N ALA A 689 29.66 -32.55 -6.92
CA ALA A 689 29.16 -31.92 -8.14
C ALA A 689 29.90 -30.61 -8.48
N ALA A 690 30.41 -29.89 -7.47
CA ALA A 690 31.23 -28.70 -7.68
C ALA A 690 32.66 -29.09 -8.07
N PHE A 691 33.21 -30.16 -7.50
CA PHE A 691 34.51 -30.71 -7.86
C PHE A 691 34.54 -31.21 -9.29
N ASP A 692 33.59 -32.08 -9.66
CA ASP A 692 33.42 -32.58 -11.03
C ASP A 692 33.25 -31.44 -12.05
N CYS A 693 32.44 -30.42 -11.72
CA CYS A 693 32.32 -29.24 -12.58
C CYS A 693 33.65 -28.49 -12.71
N THR A 694 34.38 -28.28 -11.61
CA THR A 694 35.67 -27.58 -11.63
C THR A 694 36.70 -28.36 -12.44
N GLU A 695 36.68 -29.69 -12.34
CA GLU A 695 37.64 -30.55 -13.01
C GLU A 695 37.35 -30.74 -14.50
N ASN A 696 36.09 -30.96 -14.86
CA ASN A 696 35.70 -31.31 -16.22
C ASN A 696 35.21 -30.12 -17.04
N THR A 697 34.68 -29.06 -16.41
CA THR A 697 34.22 -27.85 -17.13
C THR A 697 35.29 -26.77 -17.17
N ILE A 698 36.01 -26.52 -16.07
CA ILE A 698 37.08 -25.51 -16.03
C ILE A 698 38.42 -26.11 -16.48
N GLY A 699 38.69 -27.36 -16.09
CA GLY A 699 39.89 -28.10 -16.50
C GLY A 699 40.98 -28.17 -15.43
N PHE A 700 40.75 -27.62 -14.22
CA PHE A 700 41.69 -27.79 -13.10
C PHE A 700 41.76 -29.24 -12.67
N LYS A 701 42.93 -29.77 -12.32
CA LYS A 701 43.07 -31.19 -11.97
C LYS A 701 43.29 -31.43 -10.48
N GLY A 702 42.75 -32.53 -9.98
CA GLY A 702 43.04 -33.06 -8.63
C GLY A 702 42.95 -32.02 -7.52
N GLU A 703 44.05 -31.83 -6.79
CA GLU A 703 44.13 -30.92 -5.64
C GLU A 703 43.83 -29.45 -6.00
N CYS A 704 44.16 -29.00 -7.21
CA CYS A 704 43.84 -27.64 -7.62
C CYS A 704 42.32 -27.43 -7.70
N ALA A 705 41.60 -28.38 -8.30
CA ALA A 705 40.14 -28.34 -8.34
C ALA A 705 39.56 -28.35 -6.92
N ARG A 706 40.16 -29.12 -5.99
CA ARG A 706 39.75 -29.14 -4.59
C ARG A 706 39.92 -27.79 -3.90
N CYS A 707 41.06 -27.12 -4.07
CA CYS A 707 41.27 -25.77 -3.53
C CYS A 707 40.17 -24.79 -3.96
N TRP A 708 39.77 -24.83 -5.23
CA TRP A 708 38.68 -23.99 -5.76
C TRP A 708 37.32 -24.33 -5.16
N VAL A 709 36.99 -25.61 -5.02
CA VAL A 709 35.74 -26.05 -4.37
C VAL A 709 35.68 -25.60 -2.92
N ASP A 710 36.78 -25.71 -2.18
CA ASP A 710 36.83 -25.24 -0.79
C ASP A 710 36.64 -23.71 -0.71
N SER A 711 37.18 -22.96 -1.68
CA SER A 711 36.90 -21.52 -1.85
C SER A 711 35.42 -21.24 -2.15
N PHE A 712 34.76 -22.07 -2.97
CA PHE A 712 33.32 -21.96 -3.22
C PHE A 712 32.48 -22.25 -1.97
N LEU A 713 32.85 -23.26 -1.18
CA LEU A 713 32.17 -23.59 0.07
C LEU A 713 32.35 -22.49 1.12
N CYS A 714 33.55 -21.93 1.23
CA CYS A 714 33.80 -20.76 2.05
C CYS A 714 32.96 -19.57 1.59
N SER A 715 32.92 -19.27 0.29
CA SER A 715 32.12 -18.19 -0.29
C SER A 715 30.62 -18.40 -0.04
N LYS A 716 30.11 -19.64 -0.16
CA LYS A 716 28.73 -19.99 0.19
C LYS A 716 28.42 -19.68 1.66
N LYS A 717 29.37 -19.95 2.56
CA LYS A 717 29.20 -19.71 4.00
C LYS A 717 29.23 -18.22 4.37
N TYR A 718 30.14 -17.44 3.80
CA TYR A 718 30.40 -16.06 4.24
C TYR A 718 29.90 -14.96 3.29
N CYS A 719 29.60 -15.28 2.04
CA CYS A 719 29.32 -14.31 0.98
C CYS A 719 28.02 -14.61 0.19
N SER A 720 27.19 -15.54 0.68
CA SER A 720 25.96 -15.97 -0.02
C SER A 720 24.91 -14.87 -0.17
N PHE A 721 24.72 -13.99 0.81
CA PHE A 721 23.73 -12.92 0.70
C PHE A 721 24.19 -11.81 -0.26
N ILE A 722 25.47 -11.43 -0.23
CA ILE A 722 26.06 -10.53 -1.24
C ILE A 722 25.88 -11.14 -2.64
N PHE A 723 26.16 -12.44 -2.81
CA PHE A 723 25.96 -13.12 -4.09
C PHE A 723 24.49 -13.11 -4.55
N LEU A 724 23.54 -13.44 -3.66
CA LEU A 724 22.11 -13.40 -3.97
C LEU A 724 21.63 -11.98 -4.31
N GLN A 725 22.15 -10.97 -3.61
CA GLN A 725 21.87 -9.57 -3.93
C GLN A 725 22.37 -9.21 -5.32
N SER A 726 23.63 -9.55 -5.65
CA SER A 726 24.19 -9.34 -6.99
C SER A 726 23.41 -10.09 -8.08
N ALA A 727 22.77 -11.20 -7.72
CA ALA A 727 21.89 -11.94 -8.63
C ALA A 727 20.57 -11.21 -8.92
N ILE A 728 19.95 -10.61 -7.90
CA ILE A 728 18.75 -9.80 -8.06
C ILE A 728 19.05 -8.54 -8.88
N THR A 729 20.23 -7.94 -8.74
CA THR A 729 20.63 -6.72 -9.47
C THR A 729 21.19 -6.99 -10.86
N ASN A 730 21.22 -8.25 -11.32
CA ASN A 730 21.87 -8.65 -12.57
C ASN A 730 23.36 -8.22 -12.67
N ARG A 731 24.01 -7.99 -11.53
CA ARG A 731 25.43 -7.59 -11.43
C ARG A 731 26.37 -8.75 -11.20
N ILE A 732 25.89 -9.98 -11.30
CA ILE A 732 26.72 -11.17 -11.05
C ILE A 732 27.99 -11.20 -11.91
N GLY A 733 27.94 -10.66 -13.14
CA GLY A 733 29.11 -10.57 -14.02
C GLY A 733 29.98 -9.33 -13.81
N ASN A 734 29.52 -8.35 -13.03
CA ASN A 734 30.27 -7.13 -12.76
C ASN A 734 31.17 -7.34 -11.54
N PHE A 735 32.28 -8.03 -11.75
CA PHE A 735 33.29 -8.23 -10.72
C PHE A 735 34.23 -7.03 -10.54
N LYS A 736 33.90 -5.86 -11.10
CA LYS A 736 34.73 -4.65 -10.96
C LYS A 736 34.86 -4.29 -9.49
N VAL A 737 36.09 -4.36 -9.02
CA VAL A 737 36.48 -4.03 -7.65
C VAL A 737 36.58 -2.51 -7.56
N ASN A 738 35.74 -1.90 -6.72
CA ASN A 738 35.85 -0.49 -6.39
C ASN A 738 36.13 -0.38 -4.88
N PRO A 739 37.05 0.50 -4.44
CA PRO A 739 37.34 0.71 -3.01
C PRO A 739 36.10 0.97 -2.14
N LYS A 740 35.02 1.50 -2.73
CA LYS A 740 33.78 1.86 -2.02
C LYS A 740 32.66 0.82 -2.14
N SER A 741 32.81 -0.25 -2.93
CA SER A 741 31.76 -1.26 -3.11
C SER A 741 32.28 -2.66 -2.88
N VAL A 742 31.67 -3.42 -1.97
CA VAL A 742 32.01 -4.83 -1.76
C VAL A 742 31.28 -5.69 -2.78
N THR A 743 32.02 -6.27 -3.73
CA THR A 743 31.49 -7.31 -4.62
C THR A 743 31.58 -8.69 -3.97
N SER A 744 30.92 -9.68 -4.57
CA SER A 744 31.09 -11.09 -4.15
C SER A 744 32.55 -11.55 -4.21
N ALA A 745 33.33 -11.06 -5.19
CA ALA A 745 34.76 -11.31 -5.29
C ALA A 745 35.54 -10.70 -4.12
N MET A 746 35.26 -9.44 -3.75
CA MET A 746 35.90 -8.81 -2.59
C MET A 746 35.51 -9.47 -1.26
N CYS A 747 34.26 -9.92 -1.12
CA CYS A 747 33.86 -10.68 0.05
C CYS A 747 34.62 -12.01 0.16
N SER A 748 34.77 -12.73 -0.97
CA SER A 748 35.56 -13.96 -1.03
C SER A 748 37.03 -13.69 -0.69
N GLU A 749 37.60 -12.62 -1.23
CA GLU A 749 38.96 -12.19 -0.90
C GLU A 749 39.14 -11.88 0.60
N ALA A 750 38.18 -11.18 1.21
CA ALA A 750 38.23 -10.83 2.62
C ALA A 750 38.01 -12.02 3.57
N ASN A 751 37.32 -13.08 3.15
CA ASN A 751 36.92 -14.19 4.04
C ASN A 751 37.53 -15.55 3.69
N CYS A 752 37.93 -15.76 2.44
CA CYS A 752 38.24 -17.08 1.88
C CYS A 752 39.62 -17.19 1.25
N GLU A 753 40.23 -16.06 0.86
CA GLU A 753 41.54 -16.07 0.23
C GLU A 753 42.69 -16.03 1.25
N ALA A 754 42.63 -15.12 2.22
CA ALA A 754 43.71 -14.86 3.17
C ALA A 754 43.29 -15.12 4.61
N GLY A 755 43.42 -16.36 5.07
CA GLY A 755 43.29 -16.70 6.50
C GLY A 755 41.87 -16.64 7.07
N ASN A 756 41.81 -16.94 8.37
CA ASN A 756 40.67 -17.47 9.12
C ASN A 756 39.25 -17.10 8.61
N PRO A 757 38.51 -18.05 8.00
CA PRO A 757 38.84 -19.49 7.84
C PRO A 757 39.45 -19.87 6.48
N GLY A 758 39.67 -18.91 5.58
CA GLY A 758 40.16 -19.19 4.23
C GLY A 758 41.63 -19.59 4.16
N ASP A 759 41.99 -20.44 3.19
CA ASP A 759 43.39 -20.76 2.88
C ASP A 759 43.62 -20.93 1.37
N PHE A 760 42.72 -20.38 0.55
CA PHE A 760 42.74 -20.60 -0.90
C PHE A 760 44.06 -20.14 -1.55
N VAL A 761 44.61 -19.01 -1.13
CA VAL A 761 45.85 -18.46 -1.73
C VAL A 761 47.07 -19.35 -1.44
N ARG A 762 47.08 -20.02 -0.28
CA ARG A 762 48.12 -20.98 0.11
C ARG A 762 47.92 -22.32 -0.59
N CYS A 763 46.69 -22.84 -0.61
CA CYS A 763 46.34 -24.11 -1.25
C CYS A 763 46.63 -24.07 -2.76
N SER A 764 46.13 -23.03 -3.45
CA SER A 764 46.30 -22.89 -4.90
C SER A 764 47.75 -22.63 -5.27
N GLY A 765 48.48 -21.80 -4.50
CA GLY A 765 49.85 -21.39 -4.82
C GLY A 765 49.88 -20.39 -5.98
N SER A 766 49.35 -20.77 -7.13
CA SER A 766 49.19 -19.95 -8.32
C SER A 766 47.76 -19.41 -8.47
N ASN A 767 47.64 -18.18 -8.97
CA ASN A 767 46.40 -17.60 -9.49
C ASN A 767 46.73 -16.49 -10.49
N ARG A 768 45.73 -16.00 -11.23
CA ARG A 768 45.92 -14.97 -12.28
C ARG A 768 46.66 -13.72 -11.78
N ARG A 769 46.41 -13.26 -10.54
CA ARG A 769 47.10 -12.10 -9.92
C ARG A 769 48.59 -12.39 -9.69
N LYS A 770 48.91 -13.56 -9.14
CA LYS A 770 50.28 -14.01 -8.89
C LYS A 770 51.07 -14.31 -10.19
N MET A 771 50.38 -14.61 -11.29
CA MET A 771 50.96 -14.83 -12.62
C MET A 771 51.03 -13.55 -13.49
N ASN A 772 50.58 -12.40 -12.97
CA ASN A 772 50.44 -11.14 -13.71
C ASN A 772 49.57 -11.25 -14.98
N ILE A 773 48.49 -12.03 -14.91
CA ILE A 773 47.52 -12.21 -16.00
C ILE A 773 46.37 -11.22 -15.81
N LYS A 774 46.10 -10.40 -16.84
CA LYS A 774 44.89 -9.57 -16.90
C LYS A 774 43.66 -10.47 -17.06
N SER A 775 42.71 -10.33 -16.15
CA SER A 775 41.54 -11.20 -16.05
C SER A 775 40.22 -10.47 -16.27
N ASP A 776 39.11 -11.22 -16.38
CA ASP A 776 37.73 -10.71 -16.35
C ASP A 776 37.39 -9.91 -15.09
N ILE A 777 38.15 -10.11 -14.01
CA ILE A 777 38.16 -9.27 -12.82
C ILE A 777 39.33 -8.27 -12.96
N GLU A 778 39.02 -7.03 -13.30
CA GLU A 778 40.01 -5.95 -13.36
C GLU A 778 40.54 -5.64 -11.96
N ARG A 779 41.87 -5.61 -11.81
CA ARG A 779 42.58 -5.33 -10.55
C ARG A 779 43.61 -4.23 -10.75
N PRO A 780 43.88 -3.39 -9.73
CA PRO A 780 44.95 -2.40 -9.79
C PRO A 780 46.31 -3.09 -9.88
N ARG A 781 47.28 -2.41 -10.47
CA ARG A 781 48.64 -2.95 -10.68
C ARG A 781 49.34 -3.38 -9.38
N ALA A 782 49.04 -2.71 -8.27
CA ALA A 782 49.60 -3.05 -6.95
C ALA A 782 49.15 -4.43 -6.43
N GLU A 783 48.04 -4.98 -6.94
CA GLU A 783 47.54 -6.32 -6.60
C GLU A 783 48.06 -7.41 -7.57
N LEU A 784 48.86 -7.03 -8.57
CA LEU A 784 49.44 -7.94 -9.55
C LEU A 784 50.93 -8.15 -9.25
N CYS A 785 51.38 -9.40 -9.39
CA CYS A 785 52.79 -9.75 -9.26
C CYS A 785 53.63 -9.02 -10.32
N GLN A 786 54.70 -8.34 -9.91
CA GLN A 786 55.54 -7.53 -10.79
C GLN A 786 56.86 -8.22 -11.18
N ILE A 787 57.16 -9.38 -10.58
CA ILE A 787 58.45 -10.08 -10.71
C ILE A 787 58.39 -11.36 -11.57
N VAL A 788 57.29 -11.60 -12.29
CA VAL A 788 57.17 -12.75 -13.21
C VAL A 788 57.99 -12.47 -14.48
N ASP A 789 58.74 -13.48 -14.95
CA ASP A 789 59.70 -13.35 -16.05
C ASP A 789 59.17 -13.82 -17.42
N VAL A 790 57.90 -14.27 -17.49
CA VAL A 790 57.24 -14.61 -18.75
C VAL A 790 57.13 -13.39 -19.65
N GLU A 791 57.41 -13.58 -20.95
CA GLU A 791 57.50 -12.51 -21.95
C GLU A 791 56.33 -11.51 -21.84
N LYS A 792 56.67 -10.23 -21.78
CA LYS A 792 55.69 -9.15 -21.60
C LYS A 792 55.17 -8.71 -22.97
N SER A 793 53.87 -8.85 -23.18
CA SER A 793 53.17 -8.12 -24.23
C SER A 793 52.91 -6.67 -23.80
N VAL A 794 53.06 -5.76 -24.75
CA VAL A 794 52.75 -4.34 -24.57
C VAL A 794 51.27 -4.13 -24.94
N GLN A 795 50.42 -3.83 -23.96
CA GLN A 795 49.03 -3.43 -24.21
C GLN A 795 48.87 -1.93 -23.99
N ARG A 796 48.31 -1.21 -24.96
CA ARG A 796 47.88 0.18 -24.78
C ARG A 796 46.46 0.18 -24.20
N THR A 797 46.30 0.75 -23.01
CA THR A 797 45.00 1.03 -22.39
C THR A 797 44.73 2.55 -22.43
N ALA A 798 43.50 2.95 -22.09
CA ALA A 798 43.16 4.37 -21.95
C ALA A 798 43.99 5.09 -20.87
N GLU A 799 44.56 4.34 -19.93
CA GLU A 799 45.35 4.83 -18.79
C GLU A 799 46.87 4.82 -19.07
N GLY A 800 47.30 4.34 -20.24
CA GLY A 800 48.70 4.29 -20.65
C GLY A 800 49.16 2.91 -21.15
N ILE A 801 50.47 2.69 -21.14
CA ILE A 801 51.07 1.41 -21.56
C ILE A 801 51.15 0.48 -20.35
N VAL A 802 50.51 -0.68 -20.44
CA VAL A 802 50.55 -1.73 -19.42
C VAL A 802 51.29 -2.94 -19.98
N TYR A 803 52.28 -3.41 -19.23
CA TYR A 803 53.01 -4.63 -19.56
C TYR A 803 52.30 -5.82 -18.92
N VAL A 804 51.74 -6.71 -19.73
CA VAL A 804 51.03 -7.92 -19.29
C VAL A 804 51.76 -9.13 -19.85
N ASN A 805 51.92 -10.18 -19.04
CA ASN A 805 52.63 -11.37 -19.48
C ASN A 805 51.80 -12.12 -20.54
N ASP A 806 52.44 -12.40 -21.67
CA ASP A 806 51.86 -13.18 -22.76
C ASP A 806 52.14 -14.66 -22.55
N TRP A 807 51.33 -15.28 -21.70
CA TRP A 807 51.35 -16.73 -21.57
C TRP A 807 50.79 -17.44 -22.81
N GLY A 808 50.21 -16.72 -23.78
CA GLY A 808 49.66 -17.29 -25.01
C GLY A 808 50.75 -17.80 -25.92
N SER A 809 51.73 -16.95 -26.20
CA SER A 809 52.95 -17.37 -26.92
C SER A 809 53.67 -18.51 -26.19
N PHE A 810 53.72 -18.44 -24.85
CA PHE A 810 54.31 -19.48 -24.01
C PHE A 810 53.59 -20.83 -24.18
N PHE A 811 52.26 -20.88 -24.11
CA PHE A 811 51.49 -22.12 -24.26
C PHE A 811 51.17 -22.51 -25.71
N GLY A 812 51.54 -21.70 -26.70
CA GLY A 812 51.14 -21.90 -28.09
C GLY A 812 49.64 -21.68 -28.32
N LEU A 813 48.99 -20.88 -27.47
CA LEU A 813 47.59 -20.51 -27.57
C LEU A 813 47.49 -19.22 -28.40
N LYS A 814 46.74 -19.28 -29.50
CA LYS A 814 46.45 -18.12 -30.34
C LYS A 814 45.28 -17.32 -29.80
#